data_AF-A0AAJ8LPN3-F1
#
_entry.id   AF-A0AAJ8LPN3-F1
#
_cell.length_a   1.000
_cell.length_b   1.000
_cell.length_c   1.000
_cell.angle_alpha   90.00
_cell.angle_beta   90.00
_cell.angle_gamma   90.00
#
_symmetry.space_group_name_H-M   'P 1'
#
loop_
_entity.id
_entity.type
_entity.pdbx_description
1 polymer ?
#
loop_
_entity_poly.entity_id
_entity_poly.type
_entity_poly.pdbx_seq_one_letter_code
_entity_poly.pdbx_strand_id
1 'polypeptide(L)'
;MLRPRTTHPNSNSNSNNSNNSNNGTMEPDTPMSHYPSRIHTNPNVGNTPSSSIGIGGGGTSPGGSPPSLEPGYFGDATSSTLVANGNGVEGEGVKIATGSELGGVSAQRRMSAGTLASSSEKKQPLTGGGGLQSRRGKLGLNLNLGGLMGRGSRGKGSRLGMSQRGWAAITGVIGFILLIKLLFSSSSSTPHHHTTETANLIPRDYLNNSIANPAPFEFCPVFGPGDAVAARRGQLELLKSRLHTGTGARVQRVLQKAMSGAPITMSVLGGSVSACTGAGDDPVHEKCYPHKFFDWWNSVFPHPANELTNGATRKTDSAYYAYCNSHHLPDKTDLVILEFDAADPNDPEWLQHFELLVRSVLVRPEMPGVIILGHFSPQVQAQNGFAGPELLHNVVAQFYDVPHVSAKGVLYEQYLQTPDQARSAFYSDPNHANSNGHDLIADVLISYIMSQICAGWSAINGHAFDVPNLGTEGDSTATGPSLLGGVGLRKGMPGQSPGDGSSAGSSLSDRYLGLRVPLMRLNDRPHDVEHFREIEPFCVAASDLINPLPPSLFYGSGWHTYHPPKGAIHEDRHYWYAEQPTARLRIPLKLGAGDVGIYFLQSPPDKPLGSVKCWVDDNVGGSKELAGTAEVEDVIATLVMIDRGVSRGSHFVECMLQGEAGGTSPPFKILGM
;
A
#
# COMPACT_ATOMS: atom_id res chain seq x y z
N MET A 1 26.81 10.98 -53.14
CA MET A 1 27.67 10.65 -54.31
C MET A 1 29.12 10.93 -53.94
N LEU A 2 29.96 9.89 -54.09
CA LEU A 2 31.42 9.85 -54.31
C LEU A 2 32.42 10.39 -53.26
N ARG A 3 33.13 9.43 -52.65
CA ARG A 3 34.47 9.48 -52.02
C ARG A 3 35.59 9.70 -53.06
N PRO A 4 36.89 9.82 -52.67
CA PRO A 4 37.79 8.66 -52.40
C PRO A 4 38.72 8.88 -51.18
N ARG A 5 39.22 7.94 -50.35
CA ARG A 5 39.79 6.56 -50.43
C ARG A 5 41.33 6.55 -50.60
N THR A 6 42.05 6.08 -49.56
CA THR A 6 43.37 5.36 -49.55
C THR A 6 43.85 5.20 -48.09
N THR A 7 44.53 4.17 -47.55
CA THR A 7 44.95 2.78 -47.87
C THR A 7 45.64 2.22 -46.61
N HIS A 8 45.49 0.92 -46.30
CA HIS A 8 46.28 0.17 -45.30
C HIS A 8 47.71 -0.16 -45.81
N PRO A 9 48.64 -0.61 -44.92
CA PRO A 9 48.90 -2.06 -44.83
C PRO A 9 49.17 -2.62 -43.41
N ASN A 10 49.00 -3.93 -43.32
CA ASN A 10 49.28 -4.85 -42.19
C ASN A 10 50.76 -5.29 -42.14
N SER A 11 51.28 -5.60 -40.95
CA SER A 11 52.34 -6.62 -40.77
C SER A 11 52.36 -7.21 -39.35
N ASN A 12 52.34 -8.54 -39.30
CA ASN A 12 52.42 -9.45 -38.15
C ASN A 12 53.76 -9.41 -37.39
N SER A 13 53.73 -9.75 -36.09
CA SER A 13 54.74 -10.63 -35.48
C SER A 13 54.21 -11.34 -34.22
N ASN A 14 54.30 -12.67 -34.24
CA ASN A 14 53.99 -13.64 -33.18
C ASN A 14 54.96 -13.58 -31.98
N SER A 15 54.45 -13.91 -30.79
CA SER A 15 55.20 -14.71 -29.80
C SER A 15 54.24 -15.48 -28.87
N ASN A 16 54.46 -16.80 -28.79
CA ASN A 16 53.72 -17.82 -28.04
C ASN A 16 54.01 -17.85 -26.53
N ASN A 17 53.00 -18.35 -25.78
CA ASN A 17 52.99 -19.17 -24.53
C ASN A 17 51.97 -18.59 -23.53
N SER A 18 51.11 -19.32 -22.83
CA SER A 18 50.73 -20.75 -22.77
C SER A 18 49.54 -20.87 -21.82
N ASN A 19 48.55 -21.72 -22.15
CA ASN A 19 47.57 -22.41 -21.29
C ASN A 19 46.91 -21.67 -20.09
N ASN A 20 45.59 -21.43 -20.16
CA ASN A 20 44.62 -22.31 -19.48
C ASN A 20 43.18 -22.03 -19.92
N SER A 21 42.43 -23.12 -20.10
CA SER A 21 41.03 -23.21 -20.48
C SER A 21 40.06 -22.74 -19.39
N ASN A 22 39.02 -21.99 -19.76
CA ASN A 22 37.64 -22.32 -19.36
C ASN A 22 36.63 -21.59 -20.26
N ASN A 23 35.77 -22.40 -20.88
CA ASN A 23 34.74 -22.02 -21.83
C ASN A 23 33.50 -21.58 -21.05
N GLY A 24 33.23 -20.27 -21.00
CA GLY A 24 31.98 -19.70 -20.48
C GLY A 24 31.10 -19.27 -21.65
N THR A 25 29.95 -19.92 -21.80
CA THR A 25 28.89 -19.56 -22.73
C THR A 25 28.36 -18.15 -22.42
N MET A 26 28.39 -17.26 -23.42
CA MET A 26 27.78 -15.93 -23.38
C MET A 26 26.28 -16.02 -23.08
N GLU A 27 25.87 -15.46 -21.94
CA GLU A 27 24.49 -15.09 -21.63
C GLU A 27 24.28 -13.62 -22.08
N PRO A 28 23.14 -13.25 -22.68
CA PRO A 28 22.96 -11.92 -23.27
C PRO A 28 22.82 -10.83 -22.18
N ASP A 29 23.54 -9.73 -22.35
CA ASP A 29 23.52 -8.53 -21.51
C ASP A 29 22.08 -8.00 -21.28
N THR A 30 21.52 -8.27 -20.11
CA THR A 30 20.48 -7.43 -19.49
C THR A 30 21.14 -6.35 -18.64
N PRO A 31 20.60 -5.11 -18.57
CA PRO A 31 21.20 -4.01 -17.81
C PRO A 31 21.08 -4.26 -16.29
N MET A 32 21.96 -5.11 -15.76
CA MET A 32 22.18 -5.30 -14.32
C MET A 32 23.07 -4.15 -13.82
N SER A 33 22.53 -3.21 -13.02
CA SER A 33 23.26 -2.53 -11.91
C SER A 33 22.58 -1.27 -11.32
N HIS A 34 21.40 -0.84 -11.78
CA HIS A 34 20.89 0.48 -11.33
C HIS A 34 20.25 0.54 -9.93
N TYR A 35 20.05 -0.58 -9.23
CA TYR A 35 19.46 -0.59 -7.88
C TYR A 35 20.52 -0.96 -6.84
N PRO A 36 21.02 -0.01 -6.02
CA PRO A 36 22.07 -0.27 -5.03
C PRO A 36 21.62 -1.15 -3.86
N SER A 37 20.32 -1.49 -3.77
CA SER A 37 19.70 -2.17 -2.62
C SER A 37 18.92 -3.42 -3.03
N ARG A 38 19.55 -4.26 -3.88
CA ARG A 38 19.00 -5.54 -4.35
C ARG A 38 19.57 -6.71 -3.54
N ILE A 39 18.70 -7.60 -3.08
CA ILE A 39 19.05 -8.84 -2.38
C ILE A 39 18.67 -10.04 -3.25
N HIS A 40 19.60 -10.96 -3.42
CA HIS A 40 19.38 -12.27 -4.04
C HIS A 40 19.44 -13.37 -2.98
N THR A 41 18.74 -14.48 -3.21
CA THR A 41 18.89 -15.68 -2.39
C THR A 41 20.33 -16.18 -2.45
N ASN A 42 20.96 -16.32 -1.28
CA ASN A 42 22.27 -16.94 -1.16
C ASN A 42 22.08 -18.48 -1.08
N PRO A 43 22.55 -19.29 -2.05
CA PRO A 43 22.26 -20.72 -2.11
C PRO A 43 22.90 -21.58 -1.00
N ASN A 44 23.59 -20.97 -0.02
CA ASN A 44 24.36 -21.67 1.01
C ASN A 44 24.00 -21.23 2.44
N VAL A 45 22.78 -21.53 2.91
CA VAL A 45 22.53 -21.68 4.36
C VAL A 45 21.56 -22.83 4.59
N GLY A 46 22.08 -24.04 4.57
CA GLY A 46 21.50 -25.16 5.31
C GLY A 46 22.29 -25.31 6.60
N ASN A 47 21.70 -24.98 7.75
CA ASN A 47 22.06 -25.60 9.03
C ASN A 47 20.97 -25.36 10.08
N THR A 48 20.33 -26.47 10.45
CA THR A 48 19.48 -26.67 11.62
C THR A 48 20.22 -26.38 12.92
N PRO A 49 19.61 -25.73 13.94
CA PRO A 49 20.18 -25.69 15.27
C PRO A 49 19.70 -26.89 16.09
N SER A 50 20.57 -27.90 16.27
CA SER A 50 20.40 -28.92 17.30
C SER A 50 21.04 -28.45 18.61
N SER A 51 20.24 -28.37 19.65
CA SER A 51 20.64 -28.16 21.05
C SER A 51 21.50 -29.31 21.57
N SER A 52 22.63 -29.01 22.20
CA SER A 52 23.17 -29.85 23.29
C SER A 52 24.13 -29.08 24.19
N ILE A 53 23.81 -29.09 25.48
CA ILE A 53 24.61 -28.69 26.63
C ILE A 53 25.83 -29.62 26.76
N GLY A 54 27.00 -29.06 27.09
CA GLY A 54 28.20 -29.84 27.41
C GLY A 54 29.24 -29.02 28.18
N ILE A 55 29.31 -29.29 29.49
CA ILE A 55 30.31 -28.78 30.45
C ILE A 55 31.63 -29.56 30.29
N GLY A 56 32.80 -28.90 30.37
CA GLY A 56 34.04 -29.57 30.82
C GLY A 56 35.39 -29.04 30.28
N GLY A 57 36.05 -28.21 31.09
CA GLY A 57 37.44 -28.44 31.58
C GLY A 57 38.67 -28.33 30.65
N GLY A 58 39.49 -27.30 30.89
CA GLY A 58 40.85 -27.48 31.44
C GLY A 58 42.09 -27.46 30.53
N GLY A 59 42.91 -26.40 30.70
CA GLY A 59 44.39 -26.36 30.52
C GLY A 59 44.89 -25.98 29.12
N THR A 60 45.95 -25.19 28.89
CA THR A 60 46.96 -24.50 29.70
C THR A 60 47.69 -23.48 28.80
N SER A 61 47.99 -22.30 29.36
CA SER A 61 48.94 -21.23 28.95
C SER A 61 50.35 -21.74 28.55
N PRO A 62 51.27 -20.94 27.92
CA PRO A 62 51.56 -19.55 28.30
C PRO A 62 52.08 -18.52 27.25
N GLY A 63 51.99 -17.24 27.64
CA GLY A 63 53.11 -16.30 27.50
C GLY A 63 52.87 -15.02 26.68
N GLY A 64 52.73 -13.88 27.37
CA GLY A 64 52.92 -12.54 26.79
C GLY A 64 52.12 -11.42 27.47
N SER A 65 52.66 -10.84 28.56
CA SER A 65 52.07 -9.73 29.31
C SER A 65 52.40 -8.34 28.72
N PRO A 66 51.61 -7.28 29.05
CA PRO A 66 51.62 -5.95 28.40
C PRO A 66 52.39 -4.88 29.22
N PRO A 67 52.54 -3.63 28.71
CA PRO A 67 52.92 -2.49 29.53
C PRO A 67 51.72 -1.63 29.98
N SER A 68 51.97 -0.85 31.03
CA SER A 68 51.04 -0.25 31.99
C SER A 68 51.12 1.29 32.08
N LEU A 69 50.00 1.93 32.50
CA LEU A 69 49.82 3.23 33.21
C LEU A 69 50.13 4.53 32.40
N GLU A 70 49.39 5.65 32.44
CA GLU A 70 48.56 6.33 33.48
C GLU A 70 47.39 7.19 32.88
N PRO A 71 46.43 7.67 33.72
CA PRO A 71 45.29 8.53 33.36
C PRO A 71 45.48 10.04 33.70
N GLY A 72 44.84 10.93 32.92
CA GLY A 72 44.86 12.40 33.10
C GLY A 72 43.49 13.02 33.40
N TYR A 73 43.53 14.09 34.20
CA TYR A 73 42.50 14.76 35.02
C TYR A 73 41.70 15.91 34.34
N PHE A 74 40.67 16.40 35.07
CA PHE A 74 39.84 17.65 35.01
C PHE A 74 38.35 17.44 34.63
N GLY A 75 37.32 17.90 35.37
CA GLY A 75 37.22 18.65 36.63
C GLY A 75 35.73 18.84 37.03
N ASP A 76 35.46 18.89 38.34
CA ASP A 76 34.15 19.00 39.01
C ASP A 76 33.49 20.39 38.94
N ALA A 77 32.15 20.44 38.96
CA ALA A 77 31.37 21.59 39.42
C ALA A 77 29.99 21.19 40.00
N THR A 78 30.00 21.04 41.33
CA THR A 78 29.00 21.32 42.38
C THR A 78 27.53 21.62 42.07
N SER A 79 26.67 20.90 42.80
CA SER A 79 25.27 21.20 43.14
C SER A 79 25.16 22.29 44.22
N SER A 80 24.17 23.18 44.13
CA SER A 80 23.62 23.87 45.30
C SER A 80 22.14 24.27 45.19
N THR A 81 21.48 23.96 46.31
CA THR A 81 20.17 24.27 46.88
C THR A 81 19.70 25.73 46.77
N LEU A 82 18.40 25.93 46.54
CA LEU A 82 17.70 27.22 46.70
C LEU A 82 16.92 27.24 48.04
N VAL A 83 17.18 28.28 48.82
CA VAL A 83 16.52 28.64 50.09
C VAL A 83 15.63 29.87 49.86
N ALA A 84 14.47 29.90 50.53
CA ALA A 84 13.48 30.97 50.52
C ALA A 84 13.79 32.12 51.51
N ASN A 85 13.34 33.33 51.13
CA ASN A 85 12.71 34.42 51.92
C ASN A 85 13.30 35.82 51.69
N GLY A 86 12.41 36.81 51.52
CA GLY A 86 12.69 38.22 51.87
C GLY A 86 11.96 39.28 51.03
N ASN A 87 11.01 39.97 51.67
CA ASN A 87 10.07 41.00 51.16
C ASN A 87 10.67 42.36 50.73
N GLY A 88 9.88 43.05 49.86
CA GLY A 88 9.54 44.49 49.94
C GLY A 88 10.14 45.39 48.84
N VAL A 89 9.57 46.50 48.34
CA VAL A 89 8.28 47.24 48.30
C VAL A 89 8.50 48.39 47.26
N GLU A 90 7.44 49.04 46.76
CA GLU A 90 7.37 50.29 45.93
C GLU A 90 7.45 50.08 44.41
N GLY A 91 6.57 50.61 43.55
CA GLY A 91 5.50 51.62 43.66
C GLY A 91 5.43 52.42 42.34
N GLU A 92 4.25 52.93 41.98
CA GLU A 92 3.89 53.71 40.76
C GLU A 92 3.62 52.89 39.48
N GLY A 93 2.53 53.07 38.71
CA GLY A 93 1.40 53.99 38.74
C GLY A 93 0.87 54.24 37.32
N VAL A 94 -0.46 54.32 37.18
CA VAL A 94 -1.20 55.22 36.25
C VAL A 94 -1.66 54.71 34.85
N LYS A 95 -2.98 54.38 34.83
CA LYS A 95 -4.10 54.87 33.98
C LYS A 95 -4.62 54.14 32.72
N ILE A 96 -5.95 54.04 32.81
CA ILE A 96 -7.05 53.65 31.91
C ILE A 96 -7.43 54.81 30.95
N ALA A 97 -7.91 54.50 29.73
CA ALA A 97 -9.06 55.10 29.02
C ALA A 97 -9.11 54.54 27.57
N THR A 98 -10.08 53.70 27.16
CA THR A 98 -11.43 54.01 26.60
C THR A 98 -11.45 54.92 25.38
N GLY A 99 -11.98 54.39 24.26
CA GLY A 99 -12.42 55.16 23.09
C GLY A 99 -13.08 54.27 22.03
N SER A 100 -14.39 54.36 21.92
CA SER A 100 -15.28 53.72 20.92
C SER A 100 -15.64 54.69 19.80
N GLU A 101 -15.88 54.20 18.57
CA GLU A 101 -16.95 54.57 17.60
C GLU A 101 -16.62 53.91 16.23
N LEU A 102 -17.42 52.95 15.72
CA LEU A 102 -18.70 53.00 14.99
C LEU A 102 -18.58 53.25 13.47
N GLY A 103 -19.04 52.28 12.69
CA GLY A 103 -19.29 52.36 11.24
C GLY A 103 -19.61 50.99 10.64
N GLY A 104 -20.87 50.56 10.71
CA GLY A 104 -21.32 49.24 10.26
C GLY A 104 -21.98 49.21 8.88
N VAL A 105 -22.14 48.01 8.31
CA VAL A 105 -23.27 47.62 7.45
C VAL A 105 -23.62 46.14 7.71
N SER A 106 -24.91 45.88 7.79
CA SER A 106 -25.61 44.68 8.25
C SER A 106 -26.08 43.73 7.13
N ALA A 107 -26.16 42.43 7.42
CA ALA A 107 -27.27 41.51 7.06
C ALA A 107 -27.11 40.18 7.83
N GLN A 108 -27.75 39.96 8.99
CA GLN A 108 -29.04 39.25 9.21
C GLN A 108 -29.19 37.92 8.42
N ARG A 109 -29.35 36.73 9.03
CA ARG A 109 -30.45 36.27 9.92
C ARG A 109 -30.08 34.99 10.70
N ARG A 110 -30.29 35.02 12.03
CA ARG A 110 -31.27 34.27 12.89
C ARG A 110 -31.03 32.75 13.10
N MET A 111 -30.60 32.34 14.30
CA MET A 111 -31.40 31.90 15.50
C MET A 111 -31.60 30.37 15.47
N SER A 112 -31.46 29.60 16.55
CA SER A 112 -31.50 29.90 17.99
C SER A 112 -31.05 28.67 18.79
N ALA A 113 -30.32 28.93 19.88
CA ALA A 113 -30.04 27.99 20.96
C ALA A 113 -31.08 28.14 22.08
N GLY A 114 -31.28 27.09 22.87
CA GLY A 114 -32.02 27.11 24.13
C GLY A 114 -31.33 26.19 25.14
N THR A 115 -30.87 26.78 26.23
CA THR A 115 -30.09 26.20 27.34
C THR A 115 -30.98 25.92 28.56
N LEU A 116 -30.41 25.19 29.54
CA LEU A 116 -30.72 25.07 31.00
C LEU A 116 -31.38 23.74 31.41
N ALA A 117 -31.05 23.07 32.52
CA ALA A 117 -30.11 23.27 33.62
C ALA A 117 -29.94 21.93 34.40
N SER A 118 -28.97 21.88 35.31
CA SER A 118 -28.56 20.74 36.15
C SER A 118 -29.29 20.65 37.51
N SER A 119 -29.31 19.46 38.12
CA SER A 119 -28.99 19.24 39.56
C SER A 119 -29.01 17.75 39.98
N SER A 120 -27.83 17.26 40.40
CA SER A 120 -27.50 16.52 41.65
C SER A 120 -28.43 15.46 42.27
N GLU A 121 -27.95 14.21 42.46
CA GLU A 121 -27.42 13.66 43.74
C GLU A 121 -27.19 12.11 43.77
N LYS A 122 -25.97 11.74 44.18
CA LYS A 122 -25.50 10.67 45.12
C LYS A 122 -25.84 9.15 45.02
N LYS A 123 -24.72 8.41 45.18
CA LYS A 123 -24.41 7.18 45.97
C LYS A 123 -24.53 5.78 45.32
N GLN A 124 -23.36 5.11 45.24
CA GLN A 124 -23.08 3.67 45.07
C GLN A 124 -23.42 2.85 46.37
N PRO A 125 -23.12 1.53 46.52
CA PRO A 125 -22.73 0.43 45.60
C PRO A 125 -23.52 -0.90 45.84
N LEU A 126 -23.25 -1.97 45.05
CA LEU A 126 -22.90 -3.36 45.47
C LEU A 126 -23.33 -4.47 44.47
N THR A 127 -22.30 -5.17 43.96
CA THR A 127 -22.13 -6.63 43.77
C THR A 127 -23.23 -7.53 43.18
N GLY A 128 -22.82 -8.36 42.19
CA GLY A 128 -23.15 -9.79 42.19
C GLY A 128 -23.73 -10.39 40.89
N GLY A 129 -22.85 -11.03 40.11
CA GLY A 129 -23.03 -12.38 39.56
C GLY A 129 -24.20 -12.73 38.62
N GLY A 130 -23.84 -13.05 37.36
CA GLY A 130 -24.18 -14.33 36.71
C GLY A 130 -25.54 -14.49 36.00
N GLY A 131 -25.50 -15.00 34.76
CA GLY A 131 -26.42 -16.06 34.31
C GLY A 131 -27.49 -15.71 33.27
N LEU A 132 -27.21 -16.12 32.03
CA LEU A 132 -28.10 -16.50 30.90
C LEU A 132 -29.59 -16.79 31.19
N GLN A 133 -30.50 -16.23 30.38
CA GLN A 133 -31.38 -16.92 29.39
C GLN A 133 -32.56 -16.03 28.94
N SER A 134 -32.73 -15.87 27.62
CA SER A 134 -33.87 -15.18 26.99
C SER A 134 -34.91 -16.18 26.49
N ARG A 135 -36.15 -16.05 26.99
CA ARG A 135 -37.37 -16.73 26.54
C ARG A 135 -37.93 -16.04 25.29
N ARG A 136 -38.32 -16.81 24.26
CA ARG A 136 -39.17 -16.33 23.15
C ARG A 136 -40.52 -17.06 23.19
N GLY A 137 -41.60 -16.31 23.36
CA GLY A 137 -42.97 -16.79 23.55
C GLY A 137 -43.72 -17.12 22.26
N LYS A 138 -44.66 -18.08 22.37
CA LYS A 138 -45.71 -18.43 21.41
C LYS A 138 -46.87 -17.42 21.47
N LEU A 139 -47.37 -16.98 20.32
CA LEU A 139 -48.75 -16.48 20.15
C LEU A 139 -49.40 -17.21 18.97
N GLY A 140 -50.51 -17.88 19.24
CA GLY A 140 -51.40 -18.48 18.24
C GLY A 140 -52.66 -17.62 18.07
N LEU A 141 -53.15 -17.53 16.83
CA LEU A 141 -54.42 -16.87 16.46
C LEU A 141 -55.41 -17.94 15.99
N ASN A 142 -56.61 -17.92 16.57
CA ASN A 142 -57.74 -18.79 16.26
C ASN A 142 -58.91 -17.87 15.83
N LEU A 143 -59.49 -18.07 14.64
CA LEU A 143 -60.62 -17.27 14.13
C LEU A 143 -61.85 -18.16 13.96
N ASN A 144 -62.91 -17.80 14.67
CA ASN A 144 -64.21 -18.46 14.73
C ASN A 144 -65.17 -17.78 13.74
N LEU A 145 -65.71 -18.51 12.76
CA LEU A 145 -66.60 -18.00 11.71
C LEU A 145 -68.06 -18.40 11.93
N GLY A 146 -68.57 -18.16 13.14
CA GLY A 146 -69.98 -18.26 13.49
C GLY A 146 -70.68 -16.89 13.37
N GLY A 147 -70.98 -16.44 12.15
CA GLY A 147 -71.57 -15.11 11.95
C GLY A 147 -72.16 -14.82 10.58
N LEU A 148 -72.43 -15.83 9.74
CA LEU A 148 -72.90 -15.61 8.37
C LEU A 148 -74.12 -16.45 7.97
N MET A 149 -75.09 -16.62 8.88
CA MET A 149 -76.42 -17.11 8.53
C MET A 149 -77.51 -16.28 9.24
N GLY A 150 -77.91 -15.19 8.57
CA GLY A 150 -79.11 -14.43 8.87
C GLY A 150 -80.32 -14.95 8.09
N ARG A 151 -81.42 -15.17 8.81
CA ARG A 151 -82.66 -15.83 8.40
C ARG A 151 -83.62 -14.85 7.72
N GLY A 152 -83.97 -15.12 6.45
CA GLY A 152 -85.27 -14.89 5.77
C GLY A 152 -85.93 -13.50 5.69
N SER A 153 -86.12 -12.99 4.47
CA SER A 153 -87.40 -12.41 4.00
C SER A 153 -87.42 -12.27 2.47
N ARG A 154 -88.57 -12.62 1.87
CA ARG A 154 -88.86 -12.60 0.43
C ARG A 154 -88.96 -11.17 -0.08
N GLY A 155 -88.12 -10.83 -1.05
CA GLY A 155 -88.30 -9.68 -1.93
C GLY A 155 -87.60 -9.95 -3.26
N LYS A 156 -88.36 -10.07 -4.36
CA LYS A 156 -87.83 -10.14 -5.72
C LYS A 156 -87.15 -8.81 -6.03
N GLY A 157 -85.83 -8.75 -5.83
CA GLY A 157 -84.98 -7.65 -6.23
C GLY A 157 -83.66 -8.22 -6.71
N SER A 158 -83.33 -8.00 -7.97
CA SER A 158 -82.10 -8.43 -8.62
C SER A 158 -80.88 -7.87 -7.86
N ARG A 159 -80.20 -8.70 -7.07
CA ARG A 159 -78.87 -8.35 -6.54
C ARG A 159 -77.85 -8.53 -7.67
N LEU A 160 -77.17 -7.42 -8.00
CA LEU A 160 -76.03 -7.32 -8.93
C LEU A 160 -76.34 -7.69 -10.40
N GLY A 161 -77.51 -7.28 -10.92
CA GLY A 161 -77.71 -7.11 -12.37
C GLY A 161 -77.63 -8.37 -13.26
N MET A 162 -77.48 -9.56 -12.70
CA MET A 162 -77.40 -10.82 -13.45
C MET A 162 -78.53 -11.77 -13.07
N SER A 163 -79.11 -12.43 -14.07
CA SER A 163 -80.20 -13.40 -13.86
C SER A 163 -79.73 -14.62 -13.05
N GLN A 164 -80.66 -15.33 -12.41
CA GLN A 164 -80.36 -16.54 -11.64
C GLN A 164 -79.65 -17.63 -12.49
N ARG A 165 -79.91 -17.64 -13.81
CA ARG A 165 -79.21 -18.48 -14.79
C ARG A 165 -77.78 -18.01 -15.06
N GLY A 166 -77.52 -16.70 -15.01
CA GLY A 166 -76.18 -16.14 -15.14
C GLY A 166 -75.27 -16.50 -13.96
N TRP A 167 -75.80 -16.48 -12.74
CA TRP A 167 -75.06 -16.96 -11.56
C TRP A 167 -74.80 -18.46 -11.60
N ALA A 168 -75.76 -19.26 -12.05
CA ALA A 168 -75.57 -20.70 -12.25
C ALA A 168 -74.53 -21.01 -13.35
N ALA A 169 -74.46 -20.19 -14.40
CA ALA A 169 -73.44 -20.32 -15.44
C ALA A 169 -72.04 -19.96 -14.92
N ILE A 170 -71.91 -18.88 -14.14
CA ILE A 170 -70.63 -18.50 -13.53
C ILE A 170 -70.14 -19.57 -12.55
N THR A 171 -71.01 -20.07 -11.67
CA THR A 171 -70.62 -21.13 -10.73
C THR A 171 -70.32 -22.44 -11.45
N GLY A 172 -71.03 -22.75 -12.54
CA GLY A 172 -70.72 -23.87 -13.42
C GLY A 172 -69.36 -23.75 -14.09
N VAL A 173 -69.01 -22.56 -14.60
CA VAL A 173 -67.71 -22.30 -15.24
C VAL A 173 -66.57 -22.34 -14.23
N ILE A 174 -66.72 -21.72 -13.05
CA ILE A 174 -65.70 -21.76 -11.99
C ILE A 174 -65.53 -23.20 -11.47
N GLY A 175 -66.63 -23.92 -11.29
CA GLY A 175 -66.61 -25.34 -10.91
C GLY A 175 -65.93 -26.21 -11.97
N PHE A 176 -66.19 -25.96 -13.25
CA PHE A 176 -65.55 -26.67 -14.37
C PHE A 176 -64.06 -26.36 -14.48
N ILE A 177 -63.63 -25.12 -14.25
CA ILE A 177 -62.20 -24.74 -14.21
C ILE A 177 -61.49 -25.41 -13.03
N LEU A 178 -62.12 -25.46 -11.85
CA LEU A 178 -61.58 -26.15 -10.68
C LEU A 178 -61.52 -27.67 -10.90
N LEU A 179 -62.54 -28.24 -11.53
CA LEU A 179 -62.59 -29.66 -11.90
C LEU A 179 -61.54 -30.01 -12.96
N ILE A 180 -61.31 -29.13 -13.94
CA ILE A 180 -60.21 -29.27 -14.90
C ILE A 180 -58.85 -29.20 -14.20
N LYS A 181 -58.65 -28.29 -13.24
CA LYS A 181 -57.39 -28.24 -12.47
C LYS A 181 -57.19 -29.46 -11.56
N LEU A 182 -58.27 -30.09 -11.10
CA LEU A 182 -58.22 -31.31 -10.28
C LEU A 182 -58.02 -32.58 -11.11
N LEU A 183 -58.66 -32.67 -12.28
CA LEU A 183 -58.59 -33.85 -13.16
C LEU A 183 -57.40 -33.82 -14.14
N PHE A 184 -56.93 -32.62 -14.50
CA PHE A 184 -55.73 -32.39 -15.31
C PHE A 184 -54.67 -31.66 -14.49
N SER A 185 -54.39 -32.17 -13.30
CA SER A 185 -53.09 -31.93 -12.66
C SER A 185 -52.00 -32.65 -13.47
N SER A 186 -51.82 -32.24 -14.72
CA SER A 186 -50.59 -32.49 -15.46
C SER A 186 -49.55 -31.60 -14.80
N SER A 187 -48.71 -32.22 -13.99
CA SER A 187 -47.42 -31.70 -13.56
C SER A 187 -46.64 -31.24 -14.79
N SER A 188 -46.81 -29.98 -15.19
CA SER A 188 -45.87 -29.30 -16.06
C SER A 188 -44.69 -28.86 -15.20
N SER A 189 -43.90 -29.84 -14.78
CA SER A 189 -42.53 -29.60 -14.33
C SER A 189 -41.73 -29.16 -15.55
N THR A 190 -41.48 -27.86 -15.65
CA THR A 190 -40.37 -27.34 -16.45
C THR A 190 -39.08 -28.07 -16.03
N PRO A 191 -38.31 -28.65 -16.96
CA PRO A 191 -37.11 -29.42 -16.64
C PRO A 191 -35.92 -28.47 -16.40
N HIS A 192 -35.86 -27.87 -15.23
CA HIS A 192 -34.61 -27.34 -14.66
C HIS A 192 -34.22 -28.04 -13.35
N HIS A 193 -34.86 -29.16 -13.04
CA HIS A 193 -34.25 -30.14 -12.17
C HIS A 193 -33.28 -30.95 -13.01
N HIS A 194 -32.00 -30.60 -12.92
CA HIS A 194 -30.98 -31.64 -12.95
C HIS A 194 -31.49 -32.73 -12.01
N THR A 195 -31.79 -33.90 -12.56
CA THR A 195 -31.92 -35.10 -11.75
C THR A 195 -30.60 -35.23 -11.02
N THR A 196 -30.59 -34.79 -9.77
CA THR A 196 -29.54 -35.15 -8.84
C THR A 196 -29.69 -36.65 -8.67
N GLU A 197 -28.97 -37.43 -9.48
CA GLU A 197 -28.66 -38.81 -9.15
C GLU A 197 -28.07 -38.78 -7.74
N THR A 198 -28.90 -39.07 -6.75
CA THR A 198 -28.46 -39.18 -5.35
C THR A 198 -27.50 -40.35 -5.18
N ALA A 199 -27.39 -41.23 -6.17
CA ALA A 199 -26.38 -42.28 -6.26
C ALA A 199 -24.95 -41.74 -6.44
N ASN A 200 -24.80 -40.51 -6.97
CA ASN A 200 -23.51 -39.83 -7.14
C ASN A 200 -23.31 -38.67 -6.15
N LEU A 201 -24.28 -38.42 -5.26
CA LEU A 201 -24.11 -37.48 -4.17
C LEU A 201 -23.34 -38.16 -3.05
N ILE A 202 -22.02 -37.96 -3.04
CA ILE A 202 -21.17 -38.31 -1.91
C ILE A 202 -21.52 -37.35 -0.77
N PRO A 203 -22.07 -37.80 0.36
CA PRO A 203 -22.24 -36.94 1.52
C PRO A 203 -20.84 -36.48 1.97
N ARG A 204 -20.52 -35.19 1.76
CA ARG A 204 -19.34 -34.59 2.37
C ARG A 204 -19.69 -34.27 3.81
N ASP A 205 -19.07 -35.01 4.71
CA ASP A 205 -19.10 -34.73 6.13
C ASP A 205 -18.25 -33.48 6.40
N TYR A 206 -18.91 -32.33 6.58
CA TYR A 206 -18.26 -31.06 6.90
C TYR A 206 -17.63 -31.04 8.30
N LEU A 207 -17.87 -32.06 9.13
CA LEU A 207 -17.21 -32.26 10.43
C LEU A 207 -15.97 -33.15 10.30
N ASN A 208 -15.78 -33.82 9.14
CA ASN A 208 -14.62 -34.64 8.84
C ASN A 208 -13.66 -33.91 7.90
N ASN A 209 -13.10 -32.80 8.38
CA ASN A 209 -11.98 -32.10 7.70
C ASN A 209 -10.71 -32.96 7.58
N SER A 210 -10.71 -34.19 8.08
CA SER A 210 -9.62 -35.15 8.04
C SER A 210 -9.29 -35.70 6.63
N ILE A 211 -10.08 -35.36 5.60
CA ILE A 211 -9.85 -35.77 4.20
C ILE A 211 -9.18 -34.64 3.39
N ALA A 212 -9.08 -33.42 3.93
CA ALA A 212 -8.21 -32.41 3.36
C ALA A 212 -6.77 -32.82 3.63
N ASN A 213 -5.95 -32.97 2.59
CA ASN A 213 -4.51 -33.04 2.80
C ASN A 213 -4.13 -31.78 3.58
N PRO A 214 -3.55 -31.92 4.79
CA PRO A 214 -3.17 -30.75 5.58
C PRO A 214 -2.27 -29.87 4.71
N ALA A 215 -2.47 -28.56 4.80
CA ALA A 215 -1.62 -27.65 4.05
C ALA A 215 -0.15 -27.93 4.40
N PRO A 216 0.76 -27.94 3.43
CA PRO A 216 2.18 -28.26 3.64
C PRO A 216 2.93 -27.16 4.43
N PHE A 217 2.19 -26.23 5.03
CA PHE A 217 2.70 -25.09 5.77
C PHE A 217 2.38 -25.27 7.25
N GLU A 218 3.42 -25.28 8.09
CA GLU A 218 3.29 -25.49 9.54
C GLU A 218 2.34 -24.49 10.22
N PHE A 219 2.30 -23.26 9.69
CA PHE A 219 1.44 -22.18 10.19
C PHE A 219 -0.02 -22.28 9.76
N CYS A 220 -0.42 -23.29 8.97
CA CYS A 220 -1.81 -23.50 8.59
C CYS A 220 -2.48 -24.56 9.49
N PRO A 221 -3.69 -24.28 10.03
CA PRO A 221 -4.45 -23.04 9.91
C PRO A 221 -3.81 -21.88 10.70
N VAL A 222 -3.99 -20.65 10.19
CA VAL A 222 -3.49 -19.45 10.87
C VAL A 222 -4.02 -19.33 12.30
N PHE A 223 -3.21 -18.78 13.19
CA PHE A 223 -3.45 -18.73 14.64
C PHE A 223 -3.55 -20.11 15.32
N GLY A 224 -3.22 -21.19 14.61
CA GLY A 224 -3.07 -22.52 15.17
C GLY A 224 -1.77 -22.70 15.94
N PRO A 225 -1.53 -23.89 16.54
CA PRO A 225 -0.34 -24.16 17.35
C PRO A 225 1.01 -24.01 16.62
N GLY A 226 1.03 -24.16 15.30
CA GLY A 226 2.24 -23.99 14.47
C GLY A 226 2.48 -22.56 13.98
N ASP A 227 1.60 -21.61 14.30
CA ASP A 227 1.77 -20.20 13.94
C ASP A 227 2.62 -19.48 15.00
N ALA A 228 3.94 -19.51 14.80
CA ALA A 228 4.90 -18.86 15.70
C ALA A 228 4.71 -17.34 15.82
N VAL A 229 4.17 -16.69 14.77
CA VAL A 229 3.91 -15.24 14.78
C VAL A 229 2.72 -14.93 15.68
N ALA A 230 1.65 -15.71 15.57
CA ALA A 230 0.51 -15.63 16.47
C ALA A 230 0.87 -15.95 17.92
N ALA A 231 1.74 -16.94 18.16
CA ALA A 231 2.23 -17.26 19.49
C ALA A 231 3.01 -16.09 20.13
N ARG A 232 3.77 -15.34 19.32
CA ARG A 232 4.54 -14.17 19.78
C ARG A 232 3.70 -12.92 20.00
N ARG A 233 2.77 -12.62 19.08
CA ARG A 233 2.05 -11.32 19.02
C ARG A 233 0.62 -11.38 19.53
N GLY A 234 0.03 -12.57 19.59
CA GLY A 234 -1.37 -12.77 19.94
C GLY A 234 -2.31 -12.60 18.73
N GLN A 235 -3.32 -13.46 18.67
CA GLN A 235 -4.30 -13.48 17.57
C GLN A 235 -5.09 -12.16 17.47
N LEU A 236 -5.55 -11.61 18.59
CA LEU A 236 -6.39 -10.42 18.59
C LEU A 236 -5.68 -9.21 17.99
N GLU A 237 -4.42 -9.01 18.36
CA GLU A 237 -3.63 -7.87 17.87
C GLU A 237 -3.30 -8.01 16.38
N LEU A 238 -2.97 -9.21 15.92
CA LEU A 238 -2.75 -9.50 14.50
C LEU A 238 -4.04 -9.40 13.66
N LEU A 239 -5.22 -9.53 14.26
CA LEU A 239 -6.48 -9.25 13.57
C LEU A 239 -6.76 -7.75 13.51
N LYS A 240 -6.46 -7.00 14.58
CA LYS A 240 -6.56 -5.53 14.62
C LYS A 240 -5.62 -4.83 13.64
N SER A 241 -4.51 -5.48 13.24
CA SER A 241 -3.57 -4.92 12.27
C SER A 241 -4.15 -4.78 10.86
N ARG A 242 -5.28 -5.42 10.55
CA ARG A 242 -5.88 -5.44 9.21
C ARG A 242 -6.88 -4.28 9.06
N LEU A 243 -6.44 -3.14 8.53
CA LEU A 243 -7.28 -1.96 8.34
C LEU A 243 -8.26 -2.15 7.18
N HIS A 244 -7.79 -2.76 6.09
CA HIS A 244 -8.58 -3.19 4.95
C HIS A 244 -7.91 -4.40 4.30
N THR A 245 -8.66 -5.46 3.98
CA THR A 245 -8.06 -6.65 3.34
C THR A 245 -8.33 -6.73 1.84
N GLY A 246 -9.35 -6.03 1.35
CA GLY A 246 -9.85 -6.20 -0.01
C GLY A 246 -10.22 -7.65 -0.35
N THR A 247 -10.28 -7.96 -1.63
CA THR A 247 -10.44 -9.33 -2.16
C THR A 247 -9.14 -10.13 -2.08
N GLY A 248 -7.99 -9.46 -1.97
CA GLY A 248 -6.67 -10.08 -2.01
C GLY A 248 -6.30 -10.69 -3.36
N ALA A 249 -7.09 -10.47 -4.43
CA ALA A 249 -6.96 -11.21 -5.69
C ALA A 249 -5.57 -11.09 -6.34
N ARG A 250 -4.98 -9.88 -6.36
CA ARG A 250 -3.61 -9.71 -6.89
C ARG A 250 -2.54 -10.38 -6.02
N VAL A 251 -2.69 -10.36 -4.69
CA VAL A 251 -1.80 -11.09 -3.77
C VAL A 251 -1.92 -12.60 -4.00
N GLN A 252 -3.15 -13.10 -4.17
CA GLN A 252 -3.42 -14.50 -4.47
C GLN A 252 -2.80 -14.95 -5.80
N ARG A 253 -2.78 -14.07 -6.82
CA ARG A 253 -2.05 -14.33 -8.07
C ARG A 253 -0.56 -14.57 -7.83
N VAL A 254 0.08 -13.70 -7.04
CA VAL A 254 1.50 -13.83 -6.66
C VAL A 254 1.74 -15.13 -5.90
N LEU A 255 0.86 -15.46 -4.96
CA LEU A 255 0.96 -16.70 -4.19
C LEU A 255 0.77 -17.95 -5.05
N GLN A 256 -0.16 -17.93 -6.01
CA GLN A 256 -0.35 -19.03 -6.96
C GLN A 256 0.91 -19.24 -7.83
N LYS A 257 1.55 -18.14 -8.27
CA LYS A 257 2.85 -18.19 -8.96
C LYS A 257 3.95 -18.77 -8.06
N ALA A 258 4.01 -18.38 -6.79
CA ALA A 258 4.99 -18.90 -5.84
C ALA A 258 4.77 -20.40 -5.54
N MET A 259 3.52 -20.81 -5.35
CA MET A 259 3.12 -22.21 -5.13
C MET A 259 3.42 -23.11 -6.33
N SER A 260 3.48 -22.56 -7.56
CA SER A 260 3.91 -23.32 -8.74
C SER A 260 5.44 -23.45 -8.85
N GLY A 261 6.19 -22.94 -7.88
CA GLY A 261 7.66 -22.98 -7.84
C GLY A 261 8.33 -21.95 -8.76
N ALA A 262 7.61 -20.95 -9.25
CA ALA A 262 8.20 -19.89 -10.07
C ALA A 262 8.87 -18.81 -9.19
N PRO A 263 9.91 -18.11 -9.69
CA PRO A 263 10.57 -17.03 -8.96
C PRO A 263 9.64 -15.84 -8.73
N ILE A 264 9.86 -15.17 -7.62
CA ILE A 264 9.12 -13.97 -7.21
C ILE A 264 10.08 -12.81 -7.02
N THR A 265 9.78 -11.70 -7.71
CA THR A 265 10.45 -10.43 -7.51
C THR A 265 9.59 -9.54 -6.62
N MET A 266 10.14 -9.12 -5.49
CA MET A 266 9.48 -8.22 -4.54
C MET A 266 10.14 -6.86 -4.59
N SER A 267 9.34 -5.82 -4.36
CA SER A 267 9.84 -4.46 -4.25
C SER A 267 9.21 -3.73 -3.08
N VAL A 268 9.97 -2.85 -2.45
CA VAL A 268 9.50 -1.98 -1.37
C VAL A 268 9.68 -0.54 -1.79
N LEU A 269 8.62 0.25 -1.73
CA LEU A 269 8.67 1.71 -1.79
C LEU A 269 8.23 2.24 -0.44
N GLY A 270 9.00 3.17 0.12
CA GLY A 270 8.69 3.74 1.42
C GLY A 270 9.65 4.81 1.85
N GLY A 271 9.39 5.34 3.04
CA GLY A 271 10.21 6.35 3.68
C GLY A 271 11.42 5.79 4.44
N SER A 272 11.88 6.57 5.43
CA SER A 272 13.09 6.27 6.22
C SER A 272 13.06 4.94 6.95
N VAL A 273 11.88 4.50 7.43
CA VAL A 273 11.72 3.20 8.12
C VAL A 273 11.97 2.07 7.13
N SER A 274 11.32 2.09 5.97
CA SER A 274 11.61 1.12 4.90
C SER A 274 13.06 1.18 4.40
N ALA A 275 13.72 2.33 4.47
CA ALA A 275 15.15 2.50 4.22
C ALA A 275 16.07 2.05 5.39
N CYS A 276 15.54 1.31 6.36
CA CYS A 276 16.25 0.74 7.52
C CYS A 276 16.79 1.74 8.56
N THR A 277 16.25 2.96 8.59
CA THR A 277 16.65 3.92 9.64
C THR A 277 16.20 3.40 11.01
N GLY A 278 17.14 3.29 11.95
CA GLY A 278 16.89 2.74 13.30
C GLY A 278 17.15 1.23 13.43
N ALA A 279 17.43 0.51 12.33
CA ALA A 279 17.68 -0.94 12.35
C ALA A 279 18.89 -1.38 11.51
N GLY A 280 19.96 -0.61 11.49
CA GLY A 280 21.22 -0.93 10.80
C GLY A 280 21.58 0.05 9.69
N ASP A 281 20.67 0.97 9.34
CA ASP A 281 20.93 2.11 8.46
C ASP A 281 21.38 1.74 7.04
N ASP A 282 21.14 0.49 6.64
CA ASP A 282 21.36 -0.02 5.30
C ASP A 282 20.05 -0.66 4.80
N PRO A 283 19.47 -0.21 3.68
CA PRO A 283 18.20 -0.74 3.14
C PRO A 283 18.15 -2.26 2.98
N VAL A 284 19.30 -2.93 2.85
CA VAL A 284 19.38 -4.40 2.71
C VAL A 284 19.81 -5.13 3.98
N HIS A 285 19.95 -4.42 5.10
CA HIS A 285 20.40 -5.00 6.37
C HIS A 285 19.44 -6.07 6.91
N GLU A 286 19.98 -7.14 7.49
CA GLU A 286 19.23 -8.30 8.03
C GLU A 286 18.23 -7.96 9.13
N LYS A 287 18.44 -6.83 9.81
CA LYS A 287 17.53 -6.32 10.85
C LYS A 287 16.37 -5.50 10.28
N CYS A 288 16.40 -5.15 9.00
CA CYS A 288 15.30 -4.43 8.35
C CYS A 288 14.10 -5.34 8.09
N TYR A 289 12.90 -4.78 8.13
CA TYR A 289 11.67 -5.56 7.92
C TYR A 289 11.56 -6.13 6.49
N PRO A 290 12.01 -5.45 5.41
CA PRO A 290 12.00 -6.02 4.06
C PRO A 290 12.87 -7.27 3.97
N HIS A 291 14.07 -7.22 4.55
CA HIS A 291 14.98 -8.36 4.58
C HIS A 291 14.37 -9.53 5.37
N LYS A 292 13.86 -9.28 6.58
CA LYS A 292 13.18 -10.29 7.40
C LYS A 292 11.99 -10.94 6.69
N PHE A 293 11.20 -10.13 5.99
CA PHE A 293 10.08 -10.63 5.20
C PHE A 293 10.57 -11.51 4.04
N PHE A 294 11.63 -11.10 3.35
CA PHE A 294 12.22 -11.87 2.26
C PHE A 294 12.86 -13.18 2.72
N ASP A 295 13.55 -13.18 3.86
CA ASP A 295 14.07 -14.40 4.48
C ASP A 295 12.95 -15.37 4.85
N TRP A 296 11.90 -14.87 5.51
CA TRP A 296 10.72 -15.67 5.80
C TRP A 296 10.09 -16.22 4.52
N TRP A 297 9.95 -15.40 3.48
CA TRP A 297 9.42 -15.84 2.20
C TRP A 297 10.25 -16.98 1.60
N ASN A 298 11.57 -16.86 1.60
CA ASN A 298 12.47 -17.88 1.07
C ASN A 298 12.44 -19.17 1.89
N SER A 299 12.07 -19.11 3.17
CA SER A 299 11.80 -20.32 3.97
C SER A 299 10.51 -21.05 3.55
N VAL A 300 9.53 -20.33 3.02
CA VAL A 300 8.22 -20.87 2.60
C VAL A 300 8.20 -21.27 1.13
N PHE A 301 8.76 -20.43 0.25
CA PHE A 301 8.82 -20.61 -1.21
C PHE A 301 10.28 -20.50 -1.70
N PRO A 302 11.14 -21.48 -1.39
CA PRO A 302 12.55 -21.43 -1.74
C PRO A 302 12.74 -21.47 -3.26
N HIS A 303 13.39 -20.44 -3.81
CA HIS A 303 13.79 -20.40 -5.22
C HIS A 303 15.05 -19.53 -5.41
N PRO A 304 16.09 -19.99 -6.12
CA PRO A 304 17.38 -19.30 -6.23
C PRO A 304 17.35 -17.98 -7.02
N ALA A 305 16.24 -17.72 -7.73
CA ALA A 305 16.00 -16.48 -8.47
C ALA A 305 14.91 -15.61 -7.84
N ASN A 306 14.54 -15.84 -6.57
CA ASN A 306 13.78 -14.85 -5.82
C ASN A 306 14.64 -13.59 -5.63
N GLU A 307 14.02 -12.43 -5.72
CA GLU A 307 14.71 -11.15 -5.62
C GLU A 307 13.91 -10.17 -4.77
N LEU A 308 14.60 -9.40 -3.93
CA LEU A 308 14.05 -8.23 -3.26
C LEU A 308 14.80 -6.99 -3.74
N THR A 309 14.05 -6.01 -4.27
CA THR A 309 14.56 -4.65 -4.51
C THR A 309 13.97 -3.70 -3.47
N ASN A 310 14.80 -3.21 -2.54
CA ASN A 310 14.37 -2.16 -1.62
C ASN A 310 14.62 -0.78 -2.25
N GLY A 311 13.58 -0.21 -2.85
CA GLY A 311 13.58 1.13 -3.45
C GLY A 311 13.22 2.25 -2.48
N ALA A 312 13.22 1.99 -1.17
CA ALA A 312 12.91 3.01 -0.17
C ALA A 312 14.04 4.02 -0.01
N THR A 313 13.65 5.28 0.20
CA THR A 313 14.56 6.42 0.32
C THR A 313 14.23 7.18 1.60
N ARG A 314 15.27 7.66 2.30
CA ARG A 314 15.07 8.43 3.53
C ARG A 314 14.48 9.79 3.23
N LYS A 315 13.65 10.29 4.15
CA LYS A 315 13.03 11.63 4.08
C LYS A 315 12.29 11.89 2.75
N THR A 316 11.64 10.87 2.22
CA THR A 316 10.74 10.94 1.05
C THR A 316 9.37 10.39 1.43
N ASP A 317 8.35 10.89 0.78
CA ASP A 317 6.93 10.59 1.00
C ASP A 317 6.26 10.17 -0.31
N SER A 318 4.95 9.89 -0.29
CA SER A 318 4.24 9.46 -1.48
C SER A 318 4.18 10.54 -2.57
N ALA A 319 4.28 11.83 -2.22
CA ALA A 319 4.32 12.93 -3.18
C ALA A 319 5.51 12.80 -4.15
N TYR A 320 6.67 12.35 -3.66
CA TYR A 320 7.81 12.03 -4.52
C TYR A 320 7.57 10.77 -5.37
N TYR A 321 7.15 9.65 -4.75
CA TYR A 321 7.01 8.38 -5.47
C TYR A 321 5.84 8.37 -6.46
N ALA A 322 4.82 9.20 -6.26
CA ALA A 322 3.70 9.36 -7.19
C ALA A 322 4.18 9.65 -8.62
N TYR A 323 5.32 10.36 -8.77
CA TYR A 323 5.91 10.69 -10.05
C TYR A 323 7.18 9.88 -10.35
N CYS A 324 7.97 9.55 -9.33
CA CYS A 324 9.29 8.97 -9.49
C CYS A 324 9.39 7.47 -9.17
N ASN A 325 8.30 6.73 -8.96
CA ASN A 325 8.40 5.31 -8.56
C ASN A 325 9.12 4.40 -9.58
N SER A 326 9.10 4.71 -10.87
CA SER A 326 9.79 3.92 -11.90
C SER A 326 11.30 3.84 -11.69
N HIS A 327 11.86 4.85 -11.03
CA HIS A 327 13.26 4.92 -10.63
C HIS A 327 13.63 3.98 -9.48
N HIS A 328 12.63 3.50 -8.75
CA HIS A 328 12.79 2.71 -7.52
C HIS A 328 12.23 1.31 -7.63
N LEU A 329 11.59 0.99 -8.76
CA LEU A 329 11.06 -0.33 -9.09
C LEU A 329 11.82 -0.90 -10.28
N PRO A 330 12.20 -2.19 -10.27
CA PRO A 330 12.71 -2.85 -11.46
C PRO A 330 11.66 -2.87 -12.58
N ASP A 331 12.09 -3.15 -13.81
CA ASP A 331 11.21 -3.27 -14.98
C ASP A 331 10.07 -4.28 -14.78
N LYS A 332 10.29 -5.32 -13.98
CA LYS A 332 9.29 -6.33 -13.63
C LYS A 332 9.33 -6.59 -12.12
N THR A 333 8.17 -6.54 -11.48
CA THR A 333 8.00 -6.88 -10.07
C THR A 333 6.67 -7.60 -9.88
N ASP A 334 6.63 -8.62 -9.03
CA ASP A 334 5.43 -9.40 -8.76
C ASP A 334 4.65 -8.84 -7.57
N LEU A 335 5.35 -8.35 -6.55
CA LEU A 335 4.78 -7.84 -5.31
C LEU A 335 5.44 -6.53 -4.91
N VAL A 336 4.65 -5.49 -4.71
CA VAL A 336 5.09 -4.17 -4.25
C VAL A 336 4.48 -3.85 -2.88
N ILE A 337 5.34 -3.55 -1.91
CA ILE A 337 4.95 -3.07 -0.59
C ILE A 337 5.11 -1.55 -0.57
N LEU A 338 4.06 -0.83 -0.16
CA LEU A 338 4.02 0.62 -0.05
C LEU A 338 3.93 1.00 1.43
N GLU A 339 4.93 1.68 1.97
CA GLU A 339 5.00 2.04 3.40
C GLU A 339 5.20 3.54 3.57
N PHE A 340 4.09 4.25 3.80
CA PHE A 340 4.04 5.72 3.86
C PHE A 340 3.20 6.27 5.02
N ASP A 341 2.54 5.42 5.83
CA ASP A 341 1.64 5.86 6.93
C ASP A 341 2.33 6.76 7.97
N ALA A 342 3.66 6.70 8.06
CA ALA A 342 4.46 7.54 8.95
C ALA A 342 5.35 8.56 8.21
N ALA A 343 5.32 8.57 6.87
CA ALA A 343 6.10 9.48 6.03
C ALA A 343 5.25 10.63 5.51
N ASP A 344 4.00 10.34 5.13
CA ASP A 344 3.07 11.32 4.61
C ASP A 344 2.48 12.17 5.75
N PRO A 345 2.21 13.47 5.53
CA PRO A 345 1.37 14.26 6.42
C PRO A 345 -0.11 13.91 6.23
N ASN A 346 -0.91 14.27 7.24
CA ASN A 346 -2.35 14.06 7.23
C ASN A 346 -3.07 15.24 6.54
N ASP A 347 -2.80 15.42 5.25
CA ASP A 347 -3.35 16.51 4.45
C ASP A 347 -4.09 15.96 3.21
N PRO A 348 -5.28 16.50 2.84
CA PRO A 348 -6.04 16.03 1.69
C PRO A 348 -5.30 16.02 0.33
N GLU A 349 -4.25 16.82 0.16
CA GLU A 349 -3.40 16.77 -1.04
C GLU A 349 -2.65 15.44 -1.16
N TRP A 350 -2.22 14.85 -0.04
CA TRP A 350 -1.52 13.55 -0.03
C TRP A 350 -2.44 12.38 -0.37
N LEU A 351 -3.75 12.53 -0.24
CA LEU A 351 -4.69 11.55 -0.81
C LEU A 351 -4.50 11.39 -2.32
N GLN A 352 -4.28 12.51 -3.03
CA GLN A 352 -4.10 12.51 -4.49
C GLN A 352 -2.73 11.93 -4.88
N HIS A 353 -1.67 12.28 -4.13
CA HIS A 353 -0.34 11.73 -4.34
C HIS A 353 -0.30 10.22 -4.11
N PHE A 354 -0.85 9.77 -2.98
CA PHE A 354 -0.89 8.36 -2.65
C PHE A 354 -1.77 7.56 -3.63
N GLU A 355 -2.91 8.11 -4.06
CA GLU A 355 -3.70 7.52 -5.15
C GLU A 355 -2.89 7.39 -6.44
N LEU A 356 -2.21 8.46 -6.85
CA LEU A 356 -1.42 8.47 -8.08
C LEU A 356 -0.32 7.40 -8.03
N LEU A 357 0.36 7.27 -6.89
CA LEU A 357 1.33 6.22 -6.63
C LEU A 357 0.72 4.82 -6.76
N VAL A 358 -0.33 4.51 -6.00
CA VAL A 358 -0.99 3.19 -6.02
C VAL A 358 -1.46 2.85 -7.42
N ARG A 359 -2.15 3.77 -8.09
CA ARG A 359 -2.63 3.57 -9.46
C ARG A 359 -1.46 3.30 -10.42
N SER A 360 -0.37 4.06 -10.32
CA SER A 360 0.78 3.95 -11.24
C SER A 360 1.44 2.57 -11.16
N VAL A 361 1.43 1.95 -9.98
CA VAL A 361 1.93 0.58 -9.78
C VAL A 361 0.92 -0.44 -10.29
N LEU A 362 -0.38 -0.24 -10.06
CA LEU A 362 -1.42 -1.19 -10.45
C LEU A 362 -1.63 -1.31 -11.97
N VAL A 363 -1.44 -0.22 -12.72
CA VAL A 363 -1.59 -0.16 -14.18
C VAL A 363 -0.38 -0.71 -14.95
N ARG A 364 0.69 -1.11 -14.24
CA ARG A 364 1.86 -1.72 -14.88
C ARG A 364 1.49 -3.02 -15.61
N PRO A 365 2.13 -3.35 -16.75
CA PRO A 365 1.75 -4.48 -17.59
C PRO A 365 1.73 -5.84 -16.87
N GLU A 366 2.60 -6.04 -15.90
CA GLU A 366 2.75 -7.26 -15.10
C GLU A 366 1.73 -7.40 -13.95
N MET A 367 0.85 -6.39 -13.79
CA MET A 367 -0.24 -6.36 -12.80
C MET A 367 0.22 -6.76 -11.38
N PRO A 368 1.25 -6.10 -10.81
CA PRO A 368 1.83 -6.52 -9.53
C PRO A 368 0.77 -6.59 -8.42
N GLY A 369 0.97 -7.51 -7.47
CA GLY A 369 0.32 -7.45 -6.17
C GLY A 369 0.80 -6.23 -5.42
N VAL A 370 -0.11 -5.49 -4.79
CA VAL A 370 0.22 -4.31 -3.98
C VAL A 370 -0.26 -4.54 -2.57
N ILE A 371 0.55 -4.16 -1.58
CA ILE A 371 0.18 -4.16 -0.16
C ILE A 371 0.59 -2.81 0.42
N ILE A 372 -0.37 -2.13 1.05
CA ILE A 372 -0.08 -0.95 1.86
C ILE A 372 0.28 -1.43 3.26
N LEU A 373 1.47 -1.09 3.72
CA LEU A 373 2.00 -1.45 5.02
C LEU A 373 2.13 -0.20 5.88
N GLY A 374 1.58 -0.24 7.08
CA GLY A 374 1.58 0.86 8.01
C GLY A 374 2.61 0.70 9.13
N HIS A 375 3.58 1.61 9.17
CA HIS A 375 4.36 1.86 10.38
C HIS A 375 3.55 2.70 11.38
N PHE A 376 3.72 2.44 12.67
CA PHE A 376 3.15 3.28 13.72
C PHE A 376 4.24 4.22 14.25
N SER A 377 4.10 5.54 14.08
CA SER A 377 5.03 6.54 14.63
C SER A 377 4.43 7.25 15.86
N PRO A 378 5.10 7.22 17.03
CA PRO A 378 4.75 8.03 18.19
C PRO A 378 4.61 9.53 17.90
N GLN A 379 5.48 10.08 17.05
CA GLN A 379 5.43 11.49 16.66
C GLN A 379 4.20 11.79 15.81
N VAL A 380 3.89 10.95 14.82
CA VAL A 380 2.70 11.11 13.97
C VAL A 380 1.43 10.96 14.81
N GLN A 381 1.44 10.07 15.80
CA GLN A 381 0.37 9.93 16.78
C GLN A 381 0.23 11.18 17.66
N ALA A 382 1.33 11.79 18.09
CA ALA A 382 1.28 13.00 18.90
C ALA A 382 0.68 14.18 18.12
N GLN A 383 0.93 14.24 16.81
CA GLN A 383 0.42 15.29 15.92
C GLN A 383 -1.05 15.09 15.55
N ASN A 384 -1.49 13.85 15.29
CA ASN A 384 -2.79 13.56 14.67
C ASN A 384 -3.76 12.76 15.56
N GLY A 385 -3.29 12.27 16.71
CA GLY A 385 -4.03 11.31 17.53
C GLY A 385 -4.19 9.95 16.82
N PHE A 386 -5.38 9.35 16.93
CA PHE A 386 -5.67 8.08 16.25
C PHE A 386 -5.89 8.23 14.75
N ALA A 387 -6.21 9.44 14.26
CA ALA A 387 -6.65 9.71 12.90
C ALA A 387 -5.50 10.29 12.07
N GLY A 388 -4.50 9.46 11.75
CA GLY A 388 -3.30 9.88 11.03
C GLY A 388 -3.40 9.68 9.51
N PRO A 389 -2.26 9.81 8.80
CA PRO A 389 -2.16 9.64 7.36
C PRO A 389 -2.73 8.31 6.85
N GLU A 390 -2.69 7.26 7.69
CA GLU A 390 -3.27 5.96 7.36
C GLU A 390 -4.76 6.02 6.98
N LEU A 391 -5.51 7.03 7.44
CA LEU A 391 -6.89 7.23 7.03
C LEU A 391 -7.01 7.57 5.54
N LEU A 392 -6.13 8.44 5.03
CA LEU A 392 -6.09 8.81 3.61
C LEU A 392 -5.72 7.59 2.77
N HIS A 393 -4.71 6.84 3.21
CA HIS A 393 -4.25 5.63 2.54
C HIS A 393 -5.33 4.55 2.52
N ASN A 394 -6.11 4.41 3.59
CA ASN A 394 -7.19 3.43 3.67
C ASN A 394 -8.36 3.75 2.71
N VAL A 395 -8.61 5.03 2.39
CA VAL A 395 -9.59 5.41 1.35
C VAL A 395 -9.11 4.93 -0.02
N VAL A 396 -7.83 5.12 -0.34
CA VAL A 396 -7.22 4.62 -1.58
C VAL A 396 -7.26 3.09 -1.61
N ALA A 397 -6.92 2.44 -0.50
CA ALA A 397 -6.94 0.98 -0.34
C ALA A 397 -8.31 0.39 -0.69
N GLN A 398 -9.38 0.98 -0.15
CA GLN A 398 -10.76 0.55 -0.40
C GLN A 398 -11.20 0.73 -1.85
N PHE A 399 -10.81 1.85 -2.48
CA PHE A 399 -11.22 2.15 -3.85
C PHE A 399 -10.50 1.27 -4.90
N TYR A 400 -9.22 0.99 -4.68
CA TYR A 400 -8.40 0.18 -5.59
C TYR A 400 -8.34 -1.31 -5.23
N ASP A 401 -9.06 -1.74 -4.19
CA ASP A 401 -9.08 -3.12 -3.68
C ASP A 401 -7.66 -3.64 -3.33
N VAL A 402 -6.92 -2.83 -2.56
CA VAL A 402 -5.55 -3.11 -2.15
C VAL A 402 -5.51 -3.33 -0.63
N PRO A 403 -4.96 -4.44 -0.12
CA PRO A 403 -4.88 -4.65 1.32
C PRO A 403 -4.00 -3.60 2.02
N HIS A 404 -4.50 -3.09 3.14
CA HIS A 404 -3.82 -2.18 4.06
C HIS A 404 -3.71 -2.82 5.44
N VAL A 405 -2.48 -3.15 5.83
CA VAL A 405 -2.14 -3.76 7.12
C VAL A 405 -1.18 -2.86 7.88
N SER A 406 -1.30 -2.72 9.19
CA SER A 406 -0.56 -1.73 9.98
C SER A 406 -0.17 -2.22 11.36
N ALA A 407 1.05 -1.90 11.77
CA ALA A 407 1.54 -2.12 13.13
C ALA A 407 0.77 -1.29 14.17
N LYS A 408 0.07 -0.22 13.74
CA LYS A 408 -0.76 0.62 14.62
C LYS A 408 -1.80 -0.20 15.37
N GLY A 409 -2.48 -1.12 14.69
CA GLY A 409 -3.48 -1.98 15.33
C GLY A 409 -2.94 -2.85 16.46
N VAL A 410 -1.66 -3.20 16.42
CA VAL A 410 -0.97 -4.02 17.44
C VAL A 410 -0.44 -3.18 18.60
N LEU A 411 0.08 -1.98 18.32
CA LEU A 411 0.78 -1.17 19.32
C LEU A 411 -0.08 -0.11 19.99
N TYR A 412 -1.16 0.34 19.36
CA TYR A 412 -1.82 1.58 19.76
C TYR A 412 -2.32 1.55 21.22
N GLU A 413 -2.95 0.45 21.63
CA GLU A 413 -3.45 0.30 23.00
C GLU A 413 -2.31 0.26 24.02
N GLN A 414 -1.26 -0.52 23.75
CA GLN A 414 -0.08 -0.59 24.61
C GLN A 414 0.60 0.77 24.73
N TYR A 415 0.73 1.50 23.62
CA TYR A 415 1.32 2.83 23.61
C TYR A 415 0.54 3.83 24.46
N LEU A 416 -0.80 3.79 24.42
CA LEU A 416 -1.63 4.67 25.26
C LEU A 416 -1.53 4.34 26.76
N GLN A 417 -1.37 3.05 27.10
CA GLN A 417 -1.30 2.62 28.50
C GLN A 417 0.10 2.81 29.10
N THR A 418 1.15 2.48 28.35
CA THR A 418 2.55 2.51 28.80
C THR A 418 3.49 3.12 27.74
N PRO A 419 3.39 4.42 27.46
CA PRO A 419 4.12 5.06 26.34
C PRO A 419 5.64 4.95 26.45
N ASP A 420 6.22 5.07 27.65
CA ASP A 420 7.67 4.91 27.85
C ASP A 420 8.16 3.50 27.53
N GLN A 421 7.38 2.48 27.88
CA GLN A 421 7.70 1.08 27.60
C GLN A 421 7.58 0.79 26.10
N ALA A 422 6.50 1.27 25.46
CA ALA A 422 6.34 1.11 24.02
C ALA A 422 7.47 1.79 23.23
N ARG A 423 7.84 3.03 23.61
CA ARG A 423 8.95 3.78 23.00
C ARG A 423 10.28 3.04 23.14
N SER A 424 10.67 2.67 24.36
CA SER A 424 11.94 1.98 24.61
C SER A 424 12.00 0.58 23.97
N ALA A 425 10.88 -0.12 23.86
CA ALA A 425 10.83 -1.45 23.28
C ALA A 425 10.98 -1.44 21.75
N PHE A 426 10.29 -0.53 21.04
CA PHE A 426 10.10 -0.63 19.59
C PHE A 426 10.71 0.51 18.77
N TYR A 427 11.22 1.58 19.40
CA TYR A 427 11.67 2.78 18.70
C TYR A 427 13.10 3.17 19.05
N SER A 428 13.82 3.73 18.09
CA SER A 428 15.12 4.39 18.31
C SER A 428 14.94 5.88 18.60
N ASP A 429 13.92 6.48 18.00
CA ASP A 429 13.45 7.85 18.22
C ASP A 429 11.92 7.92 17.99
N PRO A 430 11.24 9.05 18.25
CA PRO A 430 9.79 9.14 18.10
C PRO A 430 9.22 8.84 16.70
N ASN A 431 10.05 8.76 15.65
CA ASN A 431 9.64 8.44 14.29
C ASN A 431 10.08 7.04 13.85
N HIS A 432 11.30 6.63 14.16
CA HIS A 432 11.94 5.45 13.58
C HIS A 432 11.87 4.24 14.51
N ALA A 433 11.46 3.12 13.93
CA ALA A 433 11.47 1.83 14.60
C ALA A 433 12.90 1.37 14.89
N ASN A 434 13.14 0.80 16.06
CA ASN A 434 14.37 0.05 16.31
C ASN A 434 14.25 -1.38 15.73
N SER A 435 15.28 -2.22 15.91
CA SER A 435 15.26 -3.61 15.44
C SER A 435 14.01 -4.41 15.86
N ASN A 436 13.51 -4.24 17.09
CA ASN A 436 12.31 -4.95 17.55
C ASN A 436 11.03 -4.39 16.91
N GLY A 437 11.01 -3.08 16.63
CA GLY A 437 9.92 -2.45 15.86
C GLY A 437 9.89 -2.97 14.43
N HIS A 438 11.05 -3.14 13.80
CA HIS A 438 11.17 -3.80 12.50
C HIS A 438 10.73 -5.26 12.52
N ASP A 439 11.04 -6.02 13.58
CA ASP A 439 10.51 -7.36 13.79
C ASP A 439 8.98 -7.36 13.85
N LEU A 440 8.37 -6.37 14.50
CA LEU A 440 6.92 -6.26 14.56
C LEU A 440 6.29 -5.93 13.20
N ILE A 441 6.86 -4.98 12.46
CA ILE A 441 6.39 -4.61 11.12
C ILE A 441 6.44 -5.84 10.20
N ALA A 442 7.54 -6.61 10.25
CA ALA A 442 7.67 -7.86 9.52
C ALA A 442 6.61 -8.89 9.96
N ASP A 443 6.41 -9.10 11.27
CA ASP A 443 5.42 -10.05 11.81
C ASP A 443 3.99 -9.72 11.35
N VAL A 444 3.62 -8.43 11.29
CA VAL A 444 2.30 -7.99 10.78
C VAL A 444 2.11 -8.37 9.30
N LEU A 445 3.11 -8.07 8.47
CA LEU A 445 3.08 -8.41 7.05
C LEU A 445 3.06 -9.93 6.83
N ILE A 446 3.91 -10.67 7.56
CA ILE A 446 3.99 -12.13 7.52
C ILE A 446 2.65 -12.75 7.91
N SER A 447 2.03 -12.31 9.01
CA SER A 447 0.73 -12.83 9.46
C SER A 447 -0.37 -12.63 8.41
N TYR A 448 -0.36 -11.49 7.72
CA TYR A 448 -1.28 -11.26 6.61
C TYR A 448 -1.03 -12.25 5.45
N ILE A 449 0.23 -12.40 5.00
CA ILE A 449 0.56 -13.34 3.92
C ILE A 449 0.28 -14.78 4.30
N MET A 450 0.57 -15.22 5.53
CA MET A 450 0.20 -16.54 6.04
C MET A 450 -1.30 -16.80 5.88
N SER A 451 -2.14 -15.81 6.20
CA SER A 451 -3.60 -15.93 6.03
C SER A 451 -4.00 -16.09 4.57
N GLN A 452 -3.34 -15.37 3.66
CA GLN A 452 -3.56 -15.49 2.23
C GLN A 452 -3.07 -16.84 1.69
N ILE A 453 -1.94 -17.37 2.18
CA ILE A 453 -1.42 -18.70 1.83
C ILE A 453 -2.40 -19.79 2.24
N CYS A 454 -2.86 -19.79 3.49
CA CYS A 454 -3.78 -20.83 3.97
C CYS A 454 -5.13 -20.77 3.25
N ALA A 455 -5.66 -19.56 2.98
CA ALA A 455 -6.89 -19.38 2.22
C ALA A 455 -6.73 -19.84 0.76
N GLY A 456 -5.65 -19.42 0.09
CA GLY A 456 -5.35 -19.80 -1.29
C GLY A 456 -5.14 -21.30 -1.45
N TRP A 457 -4.40 -21.94 -0.53
CA TRP A 457 -4.21 -23.39 -0.52
C TRP A 457 -5.54 -24.13 -0.36
N SER A 458 -6.40 -23.68 0.56
CA SER A 458 -7.71 -24.27 0.78
C SER A 458 -8.60 -24.13 -0.46
N ALA A 459 -8.54 -22.99 -1.15
CA ALA A 459 -9.31 -22.75 -2.38
C ALA A 459 -8.82 -23.62 -3.56
N ILE A 460 -7.50 -23.74 -3.75
CA ILE A 460 -6.90 -24.57 -4.82
C ILE A 460 -7.31 -26.04 -4.66
N ASN A 461 -7.38 -26.55 -3.42
CA ASN A 461 -7.77 -27.93 -3.13
C ASN A 461 -9.29 -28.15 -3.02
N GLY A 462 -10.10 -27.11 -3.27
CA GLY A 462 -11.57 -27.20 -3.22
C GLY A 462 -12.13 -27.41 -1.82
N HIS A 463 -11.41 -26.94 -0.80
CA HIS A 463 -11.84 -26.90 0.60
C HIS A 463 -12.43 -25.53 0.99
N ALA A 464 -12.16 -24.48 0.21
CA ALA A 464 -12.71 -23.15 0.40
C ALA A 464 -13.06 -22.49 -0.96
N PHE A 465 -13.86 -21.43 -0.92
CA PHE A 465 -14.36 -20.72 -2.12
C PHE A 465 -14.31 -19.19 -1.99
N ASP A 466 -13.66 -18.71 -0.92
CA ASP A 466 -13.50 -17.30 -0.56
C ASP A 466 -12.37 -16.62 -1.32
N VAL A 467 -11.49 -17.38 -1.99
CA VAL A 467 -10.40 -16.87 -2.83
C VAL A 467 -10.68 -17.07 -4.32
N PRO A 468 -10.54 -16.03 -5.16
CA PRO A 468 -10.65 -16.15 -6.61
C PRO A 468 -9.56 -17.07 -7.21
N ASN A 469 -9.98 -18.04 -8.03
CA ASN A 469 -9.07 -18.89 -8.79
C ASN A 469 -8.67 -18.21 -10.12
N LEU A 470 -7.56 -17.48 -10.09
CA LEU A 470 -7.04 -16.71 -11.23
C LEU A 470 -6.26 -17.59 -12.23
N GLY A 471 -5.71 -18.72 -11.79
CA GLY A 471 -4.85 -19.58 -12.60
C GLY A 471 -3.42 -19.03 -12.70
N THR A 472 -2.49 -19.84 -13.19
CA THR A 472 -1.09 -19.44 -13.37
C THR A 472 -0.87 -18.85 -14.77
N GLU A 473 -0.36 -17.62 -14.85
CA GLU A 473 0.13 -17.02 -16.10
C GLU A 473 1.38 -17.77 -16.57
N GLY A 474 1.31 -18.40 -17.75
CA GLY A 474 2.49 -18.97 -18.41
C GLY A 474 2.35 -20.38 -19.00
N ASP A 475 1.24 -21.09 -18.76
CA ASP A 475 1.09 -22.46 -19.26
C ASP A 475 0.19 -22.59 -20.49
N SER A 476 0.72 -22.18 -21.64
CA SER A 476 0.34 -22.79 -22.92
C SER A 476 1.06 -24.12 -23.17
N THR A 477 1.89 -24.60 -22.23
CA THR A 477 2.73 -25.81 -22.43
C THR A 477 2.78 -26.83 -21.28
N ALA A 478 2.29 -26.59 -20.06
CA ALA A 478 2.09 -27.68 -19.10
C ALA A 478 0.84 -28.47 -19.44
N THR A 479 1.07 -29.41 -20.34
CA THR A 479 0.52 -30.75 -20.22
C THR A 479 0.92 -31.37 -18.88
N GLY A 480 0.26 -30.96 -17.80
CA GLY A 480 0.10 -31.71 -16.55
C GLY A 480 -1.40 -31.79 -16.27
N PRO A 481 -1.91 -32.90 -15.69
CA PRO A 481 -3.34 -33.02 -15.46
C PRO A 481 -3.79 -31.84 -14.59
N SER A 482 -4.75 -31.05 -15.08
CA SER A 482 -5.56 -30.22 -14.19
C SER A 482 -5.98 -31.11 -13.03
N LEU A 483 -5.56 -30.77 -11.82
CA LEU A 483 -5.89 -31.48 -10.58
C LEU A 483 -7.40 -31.42 -10.28
N LEU A 484 -8.18 -30.76 -11.14
CA LEU A 484 -9.64 -30.74 -11.12
C LEU A 484 -10.13 -31.20 -12.50
N GLY A 485 -10.70 -32.40 -12.52
CA GLY A 485 -11.19 -33.09 -13.71
C GLY A 485 -12.27 -32.32 -14.46
N GLY A 486 -11.85 -31.46 -15.38
CA GLY A 486 -12.65 -30.98 -16.48
C GLY A 486 -11.97 -31.40 -17.77
N VAL A 487 -12.67 -32.19 -18.60
CA VAL A 487 -12.19 -32.62 -19.92
C VAL A 487 -12.10 -31.40 -20.83
N GLY A 488 -10.95 -30.71 -20.81
CA GLY A 488 -10.57 -29.76 -21.83
C GLY A 488 -10.20 -30.51 -23.10
N LEU A 489 -11.11 -30.53 -24.07
CA LEU A 489 -10.91 -31.18 -25.37
C LEU A 489 -9.70 -30.55 -26.10
N ARG A 490 -8.67 -31.34 -26.36
CA ARG A 490 -7.43 -30.93 -27.06
C ARG A 490 -7.73 -30.44 -28.47
N LYS A 491 -7.15 -29.32 -28.90
CA LYS A 491 -7.17 -28.88 -30.31
C LYS A 491 -6.51 -29.94 -31.21
N GLY A 492 -7.26 -30.50 -32.16
CA GLY A 492 -6.72 -31.42 -33.18
C GLY A 492 -7.01 -32.93 -33.00
N MET A 493 -7.93 -33.31 -32.12
CA MET A 493 -8.44 -34.70 -32.07
C MET A 493 -9.47 -34.91 -33.21
N PRO A 494 -9.56 -36.10 -33.85
CA PRO A 494 -10.50 -36.31 -34.95
C PRO A 494 -11.94 -36.10 -34.48
N GLY A 495 -12.63 -35.09 -35.03
CA GLY A 495 -14.03 -34.76 -34.70
C GLY A 495 -14.31 -33.33 -34.24
N GLN A 496 -13.34 -32.42 -34.19
CA GLN A 496 -13.57 -31.02 -33.82
C GLN A 496 -14.09 -30.13 -34.95
N SER A 497 -15.04 -29.27 -34.62
CA SER A 497 -15.49 -28.18 -35.49
C SER A 497 -14.60 -26.94 -35.29
N PRO A 498 -14.47 -26.04 -36.27
CA PRO A 498 -13.65 -24.84 -36.13
C PRO A 498 -14.24 -23.92 -35.05
N GLY A 499 -13.65 -23.90 -33.83
CA GLY A 499 -14.08 -23.02 -32.73
C GLY A 499 -13.75 -23.51 -31.32
N ASP A 500 -13.55 -24.82 -31.12
CA ASP A 500 -13.52 -25.45 -29.79
C ASP A 500 -12.25 -25.16 -28.94
N GLY A 501 -11.22 -24.52 -29.53
CA GLY A 501 -9.99 -24.12 -28.83
C GLY A 501 -9.95 -22.66 -28.37
N SER A 502 -10.99 -21.86 -28.64
CA SER A 502 -11.03 -20.41 -28.41
C SER A 502 -11.44 -20.04 -26.97
N SER A 503 -12.19 -20.92 -26.31
CA SER A 503 -12.85 -20.63 -25.03
C SER A 503 -11.92 -20.68 -23.82
N ALA A 504 -10.83 -21.45 -23.86
CA ALA A 504 -9.88 -21.51 -22.75
C ALA A 504 -9.12 -20.17 -22.58
N GLY A 505 -8.70 -19.56 -23.69
CA GLY A 505 -8.08 -18.24 -23.70
C GLY A 505 -9.04 -17.13 -23.24
N SER A 506 -10.31 -17.19 -23.67
CA SER A 506 -11.37 -16.27 -23.18
C SER A 506 -11.57 -16.39 -21.67
N SER A 507 -11.61 -17.61 -21.13
CA SER A 507 -11.89 -17.84 -19.70
C SER A 507 -10.81 -17.31 -18.75
N LEU A 508 -9.54 -17.28 -19.19
CA LEU A 508 -8.44 -16.68 -18.43
C LEU A 508 -8.52 -15.16 -18.50
N SER A 509 -8.68 -14.57 -19.69
CA SER A 509 -8.88 -13.12 -19.80
C SER A 509 -10.11 -12.61 -19.02
N ASP A 510 -11.17 -13.42 -18.93
CA ASP A 510 -12.35 -13.11 -18.13
C ASP A 510 -12.08 -13.17 -16.61
N ARG A 511 -11.21 -14.09 -16.14
CA ARG A 511 -10.79 -14.17 -14.72
C ARG A 511 -9.97 -12.96 -14.29
N TYR A 512 -9.13 -12.44 -15.18
CA TYR A 512 -8.31 -11.26 -14.91
C TYR A 512 -9.08 -9.95 -15.08
N LEU A 513 -10.33 -10.00 -15.56
CA LEU A 513 -11.17 -8.82 -15.72
C LEU A 513 -11.47 -8.13 -14.37
N GLY A 514 -11.56 -8.92 -13.30
CA GLY A 514 -11.70 -8.42 -11.92
C GLY A 514 -10.44 -7.78 -11.33
N LEU A 515 -9.28 -7.95 -11.97
CA LEU A 515 -8.03 -7.29 -11.57
C LEU A 515 -7.79 -5.95 -12.25
N ARG A 516 -8.67 -5.55 -13.18
CA ARG A 516 -8.52 -4.28 -13.90
C ARG A 516 -8.63 -3.11 -12.95
N VAL A 517 -7.73 -2.16 -13.13
CA VAL A 517 -7.75 -0.89 -12.39
C VAL A 517 -9.00 -0.11 -12.83
N PRO A 518 -9.79 0.45 -11.90
CA PRO A 518 -10.91 1.32 -12.25
C PRO A 518 -10.48 2.41 -13.23
N LEU A 519 -11.28 2.74 -14.25
CA LEU A 519 -10.91 3.81 -15.18
C LEU A 519 -10.92 5.20 -14.54
N MET A 520 -11.77 5.40 -13.53
CA MET A 520 -11.88 6.66 -12.79
C MET A 520 -10.94 6.69 -11.58
N ARG A 521 -10.53 7.89 -11.18
CA ARG A 521 -9.88 8.18 -9.90
C ARG A 521 -10.89 8.57 -8.83
N LEU A 522 -10.47 8.60 -7.56
CA LEU A 522 -11.28 8.91 -6.39
C LEU A 522 -12.09 10.21 -6.55
N ASN A 523 -11.46 11.24 -7.10
CA ASN A 523 -12.07 12.56 -7.22
C ASN A 523 -12.83 12.79 -8.54
N ASP A 524 -12.70 11.89 -9.50
CA ASP A 524 -13.33 12.05 -10.81
C ASP A 524 -14.87 12.00 -10.69
N ARG A 525 -15.53 12.70 -11.59
CA ARG A 525 -16.99 12.72 -11.76
C ARG A 525 -17.36 12.11 -13.11
N PRO A 526 -18.62 11.74 -13.33
CA PRO A 526 -19.04 11.13 -14.60
C PRO A 526 -18.68 11.94 -15.86
N HIS A 527 -18.60 13.27 -15.77
CA HIS A 527 -18.20 14.13 -16.89
C HIS A 527 -16.69 14.15 -17.14
N ASP A 528 -15.87 13.83 -16.14
CA ASP A 528 -14.40 13.80 -16.28
C ASP A 528 -13.94 12.57 -17.06
N VAL A 529 -14.76 11.52 -17.10
CA VAL A 529 -14.46 10.23 -17.75
C VAL A 529 -14.21 10.38 -19.25
N GLU A 530 -14.92 11.29 -19.92
CA GLU A 530 -14.75 11.52 -21.37
C GLU A 530 -13.38 12.12 -21.72
N HIS A 531 -12.73 12.78 -20.76
CA HIS A 531 -11.43 13.43 -20.92
C HIS A 531 -10.33 12.72 -20.12
N PHE A 532 -10.64 11.57 -19.51
CA PHE A 532 -9.69 10.81 -18.72
C PHE A 532 -8.49 10.39 -19.57
N ARG A 533 -7.30 10.68 -19.07
CA ARG A 533 -6.03 10.22 -19.62
C ARG A 533 -5.35 9.35 -18.60
N GLU A 534 -5.04 8.11 -18.99
CA GLU A 534 -4.33 7.19 -18.11
C GLU A 534 -2.98 7.77 -17.70
N ILE A 535 -2.61 7.53 -16.45
CA ILE A 535 -1.38 8.05 -15.89
C ILE A 535 -0.17 7.30 -16.47
N GLU A 536 0.86 8.04 -16.85
CA GLU A 536 2.17 7.52 -17.23
C GLU A 536 3.20 8.48 -16.61
N PRO A 537 3.47 8.35 -15.30
CA PRO A 537 4.37 9.27 -14.61
C PRO A 537 5.78 9.22 -15.20
N PHE A 538 6.38 10.39 -15.37
CA PHE A 538 7.76 10.56 -15.81
C PHE A 538 8.42 11.54 -14.86
N CYS A 539 9.62 11.21 -14.40
CA CYS A 539 10.32 11.99 -13.41
C CYS A 539 11.78 12.19 -13.85
N VAL A 540 12.26 13.42 -13.71
CA VAL A 540 13.68 13.73 -13.84
C VAL A 540 14.17 14.22 -12.48
N ALA A 541 14.97 13.41 -11.81
CA ALA A 541 15.52 13.73 -10.49
C ALA A 541 16.99 14.14 -10.60
N ALA A 542 17.45 14.94 -9.64
CA ALA A 542 18.86 15.31 -9.51
C ALA A 542 19.77 14.16 -9.06
N SER A 543 19.20 12.97 -8.78
CA SER A 543 19.97 11.77 -8.45
C SER A 543 20.52 11.13 -9.73
N ASP A 544 21.82 11.36 -9.97
CA ASP A 544 22.55 10.84 -11.15
C ASP A 544 22.62 9.31 -11.25
N LEU A 545 22.30 8.58 -10.17
CA LEU A 545 22.36 7.12 -10.14
C LEU A 545 21.30 6.45 -11.00
N ILE A 546 20.23 7.17 -11.31
CA ILE A 546 18.97 6.57 -11.75
C ILE A 546 18.61 6.99 -13.19
N ASN A 547 18.94 8.23 -13.60
CA ASN A 547 18.87 8.66 -15.00
C ASN A 547 19.62 9.99 -15.16
N PRO A 548 20.96 9.99 -15.27
CA PRO A 548 21.74 11.22 -15.22
C PRO A 548 21.44 12.09 -16.44
N LEU A 549 21.17 13.37 -16.18
CA LEU A 549 21.02 14.34 -17.24
C LEU A 549 22.37 14.60 -17.93
N PRO A 550 22.38 14.85 -19.26
CA PRO A 550 23.62 15.17 -19.95
C PRO A 550 24.22 16.48 -19.41
N PRO A 551 25.53 16.51 -19.07
CA PRO A 551 26.18 17.70 -18.50
C PRO A 551 26.06 18.97 -19.37
N SER A 552 25.80 18.80 -20.67
CA SER A 552 25.55 19.89 -21.61
C SER A 552 24.36 20.77 -21.24
N LEU A 553 23.39 20.26 -20.46
CA LEU A 553 22.26 21.06 -19.98
C LEU A 553 22.66 22.08 -18.90
N PHE A 554 23.79 21.85 -18.21
CA PHE A 554 24.28 22.71 -17.13
C PHE A 554 25.38 23.67 -17.61
N TYR A 555 26.03 23.40 -18.75
CA TYR A 555 27.09 24.26 -19.26
C TYR A 555 26.53 25.61 -19.74
N GLY A 556 26.95 26.69 -19.09
CA GLY A 556 26.52 28.06 -19.43
C GLY A 556 25.10 28.43 -18.98
N SER A 557 24.40 27.54 -18.27
CA SER A 557 23.04 27.78 -17.77
C SER A 557 23.02 28.60 -16.48
N GLY A 558 24.13 28.62 -15.74
CA GLY A 558 24.22 29.17 -14.38
C GLY A 558 23.68 28.23 -13.29
N TRP A 559 23.29 27.00 -13.68
CA TRP A 559 22.84 25.95 -12.78
C TRP A 559 23.90 24.87 -12.63
N HIS A 560 24.01 24.33 -11.43
CA HIS A 560 25.03 23.37 -11.02
C HIS A 560 24.41 22.16 -10.33
N THR A 561 25.04 21.00 -10.47
CA THR A 561 24.65 19.76 -9.81
C THR A 561 25.38 19.62 -8.47
N TYR A 562 24.64 19.36 -7.39
CA TYR A 562 25.20 19.02 -6.09
C TYR A 562 24.98 17.55 -5.78
N HIS A 563 26.07 16.84 -5.48
CA HIS A 563 26.04 15.46 -5.02
C HIS A 563 26.60 15.37 -3.60
N PRO A 564 25.80 14.86 -2.64
CA PRO A 564 26.22 14.75 -1.26
C PRO A 564 27.37 13.74 -1.15
N PRO A 565 28.43 14.04 -0.39
CA PRO A 565 29.46 13.05 -0.08
C PRO A 565 28.86 11.88 0.73
N LYS A 566 29.44 10.68 0.59
CA LYS A 566 28.96 9.50 1.32
C LYS A 566 28.96 9.77 2.84
N GLY A 567 27.81 9.59 3.48
CA GLY A 567 27.64 9.81 4.92
C GLY A 567 27.43 11.28 5.33
N ALA A 568 27.09 12.17 4.40
CA ALA A 568 26.70 13.54 4.73
C ALA A 568 25.51 13.55 5.70
N ILE A 569 25.61 14.35 6.77
CA ILE A 569 24.57 14.45 7.82
C ILE A 569 23.63 15.64 7.56
N HIS A 570 24.16 16.75 7.03
CA HIS A 570 23.44 18.03 6.90
C HIS A 570 22.84 18.29 5.52
N GLU A 571 23.54 17.91 4.45
CA GLU A 571 23.05 17.99 3.07
C GLU A 571 23.22 16.62 2.42
N ASP A 572 22.28 15.72 2.71
CA ASP A 572 22.28 14.32 2.26
C ASP A 572 21.50 14.11 0.95
N ARG A 573 20.98 15.19 0.35
CA ARG A 573 20.14 15.15 -0.85
C ARG A 573 20.89 15.63 -2.08
N HIS A 574 20.59 15.00 -3.21
CA HIS A 574 21.04 15.45 -4.53
C HIS A 574 20.11 16.58 -5.00
N TYR A 575 20.67 17.67 -5.51
CA TYR A 575 19.88 18.79 -6.02
C TYR A 575 20.63 19.56 -7.12
N TRP A 576 19.88 20.26 -7.97
CA TRP A 576 20.41 21.30 -8.86
C TRP A 576 20.23 22.66 -8.21
N TYR A 577 21.24 23.52 -8.30
CA TYR A 577 21.17 24.85 -7.71
C TYR A 577 21.72 25.95 -8.61
N ALA A 578 21.26 27.17 -8.40
CA ALA A 578 21.78 28.37 -9.02
C ALA A 578 21.88 29.50 -7.98
N GLU A 579 22.94 30.29 -8.09
CA GLU A 579 23.21 31.48 -7.24
C GLU A 579 23.16 32.79 -8.05
N GLN A 580 23.30 32.69 -9.37
CA GLN A 580 23.32 33.84 -10.27
C GLN A 580 21.89 34.21 -10.68
N PRO A 581 21.42 35.43 -10.37
CA PRO A 581 20.14 35.90 -10.86
C PRO A 581 20.04 35.75 -12.38
N THR A 582 18.85 35.47 -12.88
CA THR A 582 18.56 35.24 -14.31
C THR A 582 19.13 33.95 -14.90
N ALA A 583 19.84 33.12 -14.12
CA ALA A 583 20.27 31.78 -14.54
C ALA A 583 19.05 30.92 -14.91
N ARG A 584 19.14 30.18 -16.02
CA ARG A 584 18.02 29.41 -16.60
C ARG A 584 18.37 27.96 -16.77
N LEU A 585 17.53 27.08 -16.23
CA LEU A 585 17.62 25.64 -16.42
C LEU A 585 16.49 25.20 -17.34
N ARG A 586 16.81 24.40 -18.37
CA ARG A 586 15.83 23.79 -19.26
C ARG A 586 15.94 22.27 -19.17
N ILE A 587 14.88 21.60 -18.72
CA ILE A 587 14.83 20.14 -18.54
C ILE A 587 13.79 19.54 -19.47
N PRO A 588 14.14 18.54 -20.31
CA PRO A 588 13.17 17.83 -21.14
C PRO A 588 12.33 16.85 -20.31
N LEU A 589 11.03 16.79 -20.59
CA LEU A 589 10.06 15.90 -19.96
C LEU A 589 9.23 15.15 -21.00
N LYS A 590 8.67 14.00 -20.61
CA LYS A 590 7.65 13.29 -21.39
C LYS A 590 6.37 13.22 -20.57
N LEU A 591 5.28 13.83 -21.06
CA LEU A 591 4.04 13.94 -20.32
C LEU A 591 3.01 12.91 -20.78
N GLY A 592 2.34 12.27 -19.82
CA GLY A 592 1.21 11.36 -20.00
C GLY A 592 -0.15 12.05 -19.83
N ALA A 593 -0.57 12.23 -18.57
CA ALA A 593 -1.85 12.84 -18.21
C ALA A 593 -1.88 14.38 -18.33
N GLY A 594 -0.71 15.04 -18.28
CA GLY A 594 -0.56 16.48 -18.53
C GLY A 594 -0.33 17.34 -17.30
N ASP A 595 -0.16 16.74 -16.13
CA ASP A 595 0.19 17.42 -14.89
C ASP A 595 1.72 17.54 -14.76
N VAL A 596 2.23 18.76 -14.49
CA VAL A 596 3.67 19.04 -14.37
C VAL A 596 3.98 19.68 -13.02
N GLY A 597 4.87 19.06 -12.25
CA GLY A 597 5.29 19.52 -10.93
C GLY A 597 6.78 19.86 -10.88
N ILE A 598 7.19 20.57 -9.83
CA ILE A 598 8.60 20.76 -9.49
C ILE A 598 8.79 20.40 -8.02
N TYR A 599 9.75 19.53 -7.77
CA TYR A 599 10.17 19.13 -6.44
C TYR A 599 11.43 19.91 -6.06
N PHE A 600 11.38 20.68 -4.98
CA PHE A 600 12.46 21.58 -4.56
C PHE A 600 12.57 21.68 -3.04
N LEU A 601 13.64 22.29 -2.54
CA LEU A 601 13.82 22.50 -1.10
C LEU A 601 13.25 23.84 -0.66
N GLN A 602 12.49 23.82 0.43
CA GLN A 602 12.09 25.00 1.18
C GLN A 602 12.82 25.08 2.50
N SER A 603 13.23 26.28 2.87
CA SER A 603 14.06 26.56 4.05
C SER A 603 13.38 27.61 4.94
N PRO A 604 13.61 27.56 6.27
CA PRO A 604 13.11 28.57 7.20
C PRO A 604 13.64 29.99 6.90
N PRO A 605 12.97 31.05 7.40
CA PRO A 605 13.36 32.44 7.15
C PRO A 605 14.75 32.83 7.67
N ASP A 606 15.32 32.09 8.62
CA ASP A 606 16.68 32.31 9.14
C ASP A 606 17.78 31.82 8.17
N LYS A 607 17.43 30.95 7.22
CA LYS A 607 18.31 30.43 6.16
C LYS A 607 17.65 30.60 4.80
N PRO A 608 17.51 31.85 4.31
CA PRO A 608 16.70 32.12 3.13
C PRO A 608 17.29 31.47 1.88
N LEU A 609 16.41 30.89 1.06
CA LEU A 609 16.69 30.47 -0.31
C LEU A 609 16.02 31.44 -1.29
N GLY A 610 16.50 31.44 -2.53
CA GLY A 610 16.00 32.31 -3.60
C GLY A 610 14.56 31.99 -4.01
N SER A 611 14.09 32.65 -5.06
CA SER A 611 12.84 32.30 -5.74
C SER A 611 13.12 31.99 -7.21
N VAL A 612 12.42 31.02 -7.77
CA VAL A 612 12.48 30.71 -9.20
C VAL A 612 11.13 30.90 -9.85
N LYS A 613 11.15 31.26 -11.12
CA LYS A 613 9.96 31.31 -11.96
C LYS A 613 10.06 30.21 -13.00
N CYS A 614 9.10 29.30 -13.00
CA CYS A 614 9.12 28.11 -13.85
C CYS A 614 7.88 28.02 -14.73
N TRP A 615 8.03 27.52 -15.95
CA TRP A 615 6.94 27.32 -16.91
C TRP A 615 7.23 26.15 -17.84
N VAL A 616 6.16 25.65 -18.49
CA VAL A 616 6.24 24.56 -19.48
C VAL A 616 6.29 25.15 -20.89
N ASP A 617 7.18 24.63 -21.72
CA ASP A 617 7.42 25.05 -23.11
C ASP A 617 7.57 26.58 -23.26
N ASP A 618 6.71 27.19 -24.08
CA ASP A 618 6.66 28.64 -24.34
C ASP A 618 5.60 29.36 -23.49
N ASN A 619 4.98 28.68 -22.50
CA ASN A 619 3.92 29.23 -21.63
C ASN A 619 4.46 30.18 -20.55
N VAL A 620 5.26 31.17 -20.95
CA VAL A 620 5.84 32.16 -20.02
C VAL A 620 4.76 32.95 -19.26
N GLY A 621 3.58 33.16 -19.88
CA GLY A 621 2.44 33.84 -19.26
C GLY A 621 1.80 33.04 -18.12
N GLY A 622 1.84 31.69 -18.20
CA GLY A 622 1.37 30.78 -17.17
C GLY A 622 2.41 30.37 -16.13
N SER A 623 3.59 31.02 -16.15
CA SER A 623 4.68 30.72 -15.23
C SER A 623 4.27 30.80 -13.76
N LYS A 624 4.81 29.89 -12.95
CA LYS A 624 4.59 29.87 -11.50
C LYS A 624 5.86 30.28 -10.77
N GLU A 625 5.70 31.13 -9.76
CA GLU A 625 6.77 31.50 -8.85
C GLU A 625 6.85 30.50 -7.70
N LEU A 626 8.05 29.98 -7.45
CA LEU A 626 8.36 29.04 -6.38
C LEU A 626 9.32 29.70 -5.41
N ALA A 627 8.85 29.93 -4.18
CA ALA A 627 9.65 30.52 -3.12
C ALA A 627 10.41 29.42 -2.35
N GLY A 628 11.74 29.53 -2.31
CA GLY A 628 12.59 28.61 -1.56
C GLY A 628 12.58 28.90 -0.05
N THR A 629 12.07 30.05 0.36
CA THR A 629 11.89 30.39 1.78
C THR A 629 10.43 30.26 2.17
N ALA A 630 10.15 29.56 3.28
CA ALA A 630 8.79 29.34 3.80
C ALA A 630 8.79 29.30 5.34
N GLU A 631 7.61 29.42 5.95
CA GLU A 631 7.42 29.28 7.41
C GLU A 631 7.46 27.80 7.81
N VAL A 632 8.66 27.23 7.84
CA VAL A 632 8.95 25.85 8.20
C VAL A 632 9.94 25.82 9.35
N GLU A 633 9.96 24.76 10.17
CA GLU A 633 10.93 24.65 11.27
C GLU A 633 12.31 24.21 10.77
N ASP A 634 12.33 23.35 9.76
CA ASP A 634 13.53 22.78 9.15
C ASP A 634 13.41 22.76 7.62
N VAL A 635 14.52 22.45 6.93
CA VAL A 635 14.52 22.32 5.47
C VAL A 635 13.66 21.14 5.03
N ILE A 636 12.58 21.41 4.32
CA ILE A 636 11.67 20.39 3.79
C ILE A 636 11.80 20.27 2.27
N ALA A 637 11.35 19.14 1.73
CA ALA A 637 11.18 19.00 0.29
C ALA A 637 9.70 19.23 -0.04
N THR A 638 9.44 20.04 -1.05
CA THR A 638 8.09 20.49 -1.41
C THR A 638 7.87 20.24 -2.90
N LEU A 639 6.71 19.68 -3.24
CA LEU A 639 6.24 19.53 -4.62
C LEU A 639 5.22 20.62 -4.92
N VAL A 640 5.42 21.36 -6.02
CA VAL A 640 4.43 22.33 -6.49
C VAL A 640 4.07 22.06 -7.95
N MET A 641 2.79 21.88 -8.21
CA MET A 641 2.25 21.81 -9.58
C MET A 641 2.38 23.16 -10.28
N ILE A 642 3.10 23.22 -11.39
CA ILE A 642 3.34 24.43 -12.17
C ILE A 642 2.39 24.55 -13.38
N ASP A 643 1.91 23.43 -13.93
CA ASP A 643 0.96 23.41 -15.04
C ASP A 643 0.10 22.14 -14.98
N ARG A 644 -1.08 22.19 -15.61
CA ARG A 644 -2.05 21.07 -15.66
C ARG A 644 -2.72 20.99 -17.03
N GLY A 645 -3.05 19.78 -17.45
CA GLY A 645 -3.73 19.55 -18.72
C GLY A 645 -2.85 19.77 -19.96
N VAL A 646 -1.53 19.76 -19.81
CA VAL A 646 -0.59 19.81 -20.93
C VAL A 646 -0.82 18.62 -21.86
N SER A 647 -0.58 18.79 -23.15
CA SER A 647 -0.75 17.70 -24.12
C SER A 647 0.17 16.51 -23.81
N ARG A 648 -0.23 15.31 -24.26
CA ARG A 648 0.65 14.14 -24.20
C ARG A 648 1.80 14.31 -25.19
N GLY A 649 3.03 14.05 -24.77
CA GLY A 649 4.19 14.12 -25.67
C GLY A 649 5.48 14.56 -25.00
N SER A 650 6.42 15.03 -25.82
CA SER A 650 7.69 15.59 -25.36
C SER A 650 7.54 17.09 -25.13
N HIS A 651 7.95 17.53 -23.95
CA HIS A 651 7.87 18.91 -23.47
C HIS A 651 9.19 19.31 -22.80
N PHE A 652 9.32 20.57 -22.41
CA PHE A 652 10.40 20.97 -21.50
C PHE A 652 9.88 21.93 -20.44
N VAL A 653 10.54 21.92 -19.28
CA VAL A 653 10.33 22.91 -18.22
C VAL A 653 11.52 23.86 -18.21
N GLU A 654 11.24 25.16 -18.19
CA GLU A 654 12.24 26.20 -18.04
C GLU A 654 12.05 26.89 -16.69
N CYS A 655 13.13 26.95 -15.90
CA CYS A 655 13.16 27.58 -14.58
C CYS A 655 14.23 28.66 -14.53
N MET A 656 13.85 29.87 -14.11
CA MET A 656 14.73 31.03 -14.03
C MET A 656 14.82 31.56 -12.60
N LEU A 657 16.05 31.66 -12.07
CA LEU A 657 16.30 32.28 -10.76
C LEU A 657 15.96 33.77 -10.82
N GLN A 658 15.13 34.23 -9.88
CA GLN A 658 14.73 35.63 -9.76
C GLN A 658 15.86 36.48 -9.16
N GLY A 659 15.88 37.76 -9.51
CA GLY A 659 16.82 38.76 -9.00
C GLY A 659 17.31 39.72 -10.10
N GLU A 660 18.02 40.76 -9.70
CA GLU A 660 18.57 41.76 -10.62
C GLU A 660 19.80 41.22 -11.35
N ALA A 661 19.92 41.52 -12.64
CA ALA A 661 21.05 41.08 -13.46
C ALA A 661 22.37 41.66 -12.92
N GLY A 662 23.33 40.79 -12.61
CA GLY A 662 24.62 41.16 -12.01
C GLY A 662 24.58 41.36 -10.49
N GLY A 663 23.42 41.20 -9.85
CA GLY A 663 23.28 41.17 -8.39
C GLY A 663 23.60 39.79 -7.79
N THR A 664 23.39 39.66 -6.48
CA THR A 664 23.50 38.39 -5.74
C THR A 664 22.12 37.92 -5.31
N SER A 665 21.79 36.64 -5.55
CA SER A 665 20.59 36.01 -4.99
C SER A 665 21.01 34.88 -4.04
N PRO A 666 20.26 34.63 -2.95
CA PRO A 666 20.37 33.35 -2.25
C PRO A 666 20.13 32.19 -3.22
N PRO A 667 20.78 31.03 -3.01
CA PRO A 667 20.63 29.89 -3.89
C PRO A 667 19.20 29.36 -3.88
N PHE A 668 18.75 28.81 -5.00
CA PHE A 668 17.55 27.96 -5.06
C PHE A 668 17.95 26.54 -5.38
N LYS A 669 17.28 25.54 -4.78
CA LYS A 669 17.67 24.13 -4.88
C LYS A 669 16.50 23.26 -5.39
N ILE A 670 16.61 22.71 -6.60
CA ILE A 670 15.63 21.80 -7.23
C ILE A 670 16.07 20.36 -7.02
N LEU A 671 15.17 19.50 -6.56
CA LEU A 671 15.38 18.07 -6.39
C LEU A 671 14.96 17.26 -7.62
N GLY A 672 13.95 17.72 -8.36
CA GLY A 672 13.46 17.08 -9.57
C GLY A 672 12.26 17.80 -10.19
N MET A 673 11.83 17.30 -11.33
CA MET A 673 10.69 17.78 -12.12
C MET A 673 9.83 16.62 -12.61
#